data_AF-A0A3M1A2H3-F1
#
_entry.id   AF-A0A3M1A2H3-F1
#
_cell.length_a   1.000
_cell.length_b   1.000
_cell.length_c   1.000
_cell.angle_alpha   90.00
_cell.angle_beta   90.00
_cell.angle_gamma   90.00
#
_symmetry.space_group_name_H-M   'P 1'
#
loop_
_entity.id
_entity.type
_entity.pdbx_description
1 polymer ?
#
loop_
_entity_poly.entity_id
_entity_poly.type
_entity_poly.pdbx_seq_one_letter_code
_entity_poly.pdbx_strand_id
1 'polypeptide(L)'
;MILKWAPTYRVTLRKGLRAIDGSTLPRDFYSSVTFRKERIPPQIDFVGEGFYLTRQGNLNLGLSTINVDKVILEVEKIFANNLTYLLNVQNLSGSQRYYGYYPLRALGKRIHQSEMVIQMVENQEVVTPIPVKEFLADERIGIFKFTARQKEQRWNMASKWVVATDLGILAKEAGEDLWVWVNSLSKLQPVQNAEVKLISQNNQTLMTATTDAEGLAIFRNYKQFTDEFVPYLITVALGQDLSFLELQRRRVPTSDFDVGGAPYLQQGYQAFVYNERDIYRPGETAHLAAIVRGENLGVPVPFPVILRVRSPDGKILTEQKGKLNDQGGVEFSVPIPDYAMTGRYFCILLIGEDEEIGRTFFNVEEFIPDRMKVTLTTSQAAYFPGDTMQITVEAVTLFGPPAAGRRVEAELDITPQFFSSPSWRSFRFYDEKKSFSPMHEFLGENRLDESGKFTYTYKIPENLKPPSALLAKISATVTEPGGRGVTDMAQVTIHPYSHYVGLRKAKEGYATPSEETWFEYVTVNPQGQPVADRNLEVEFYRVYWHSILKRMGKRGRYRYVSEKVEELIQKFNVVSQAGIGRFSVTPDQYGKYLVVVRDVESGASSSISFYASGWGYAPWAMDHPDRLELDLDKSEYQVGETARVQVRAPFSGKLFLTLEREKIFEHRVLNLEGNTATLEIPVLESYKPNVYVSAHLIRSTESLERDTPARAFGVTPLMVNSHANRLNVTLDVPDEIRPNSTLKVKFQVKGQKQGRPYVTVAAVDEGICQLTDFQSPDPHAFFFSKKRLEVASFDIYGMILPEIESSLSSAAGGITEARRRHLIPVSVARVKPVAFWSGLLKTDRRGRGQVSFDIPQFNGTLRIMAVAFVGDQFGSATKNLFVREPLVLTPTLPRFISSTDLFQVPVNIYNGTGKEANIEVRLKIDGPATIQGSDRQSIKIPKDKERLVTFTVKAEETTGKVTFHFTTQGGGAQTKMQVEVPLRPPVPFTTLSGNGVVEEGKPATFALPGDWLSGTTDFTLTVSSFPAVQFAGSLQYLLRYPYGCIEQTTSRVFPLLYFDELARVAEPELFKNNSADYYIQEGIARLESMQLISGAFTYWPVGGYINTWSSVYASHFLVEARRAGYVVSDRVYNRLLDALHNYTRSYRFEDPYSYQTAVYACYVLALAGKPDRSTMLYFKNNVLDRLPPFSRYQLAGAFALAGDLQTARSLLPRMASPPKLDVKRETGRNFNSSVRAKAIMLDVL
;
A
#
# COMPACT_ATOMS: atom_id res chain seq x y z
N MET A 1 -53.39 -13.00 20.78
CA MET A 1 -54.42 -12.51 19.84
C MET A 1 -54.25 -13.28 18.54
N ILE A 2 -55.13 -14.23 18.22
CA ILE A 2 -55.05 -14.99 16.96
C ILE A 2 -55.78 -14.15 15.90
N LEU A 3 -55.04 -13.47 15.03
CA LEU A 3 -55.64 -12.66 13.97
C LEU A 3 -56.08 -13.56 12.82
N LYS A 4 -57.36 -13.45 12.41
CA LYS A 4 -57.84 -14.04 11.14
C LYS A 4 -57.13 -13.34 9.98
N TRP A 5 -56.69 -14.11 8.99
CA TRP A 5 -55.90 -13.63 7.85
C TRP A 5 -56.68 -12.62 6.98
N ALA A 6 -56.09 -11.45 6.74
CA ALA A 6 -56.58 -10.41 5.83
C ALA A 6 -55.40 -9.81 5.02
N PRO A 7 -55.60 -9.39 3.77
CA PRO A 7 -54.51 -8.90 2.90
C PRO A 7 -53.92 -7.57 3.39
N THR A 8 -54.71 -6.74 4.07
CA THR A 8 -54.26 -5.48 4.67
C THR A 8 -54.87 -5.32 6.05
N TYR A 9 -54.02 -5.05 7.04
CA TYR A 9 -54.44 -4.68 8.39
C TYR A 9 -54.27 -3.18 8.59
N ARG A 10 -55.24 -2.53 9.23
CA ARG A 10 -55.06 -1.18 9.76
C ARG A 10 -54.60 -1.29 11.20
N VAL A 11 -53.35 -0.92 11.45
CA VAL A 11 -52.76 -0.86 12.78
C VAL A 11 -52.98 0.54 13.35
N THR A 12 -53.61 0.59 14.52
CA THR A 12 -53.83 1.82 15.27
C THR A 12 -53.08 1.73 16.59
N LEU A 13 -52.09 2.60 16.79
CA LEU A 13 -51.47 2.83 18.09
C LEU A 13 -52.19 3.99 18.73
N ARG A 14 -52.86 3.78 19.86
CA ARG A 14 -53.63 4.81 20.54
C ARG A 14 -52.73 5.80 21.29
N LYS A 15 -53.17 7.04 21.38
CA LYS A 15 -52.63 8.08 22.27
C LYS A 15 -52.54 7.53 23.68
N GLY A 16 -51.44 7.83 24.37
CA GLY A 16 -51.18 7.35 25.72
C GLY A 16 -50.41 6.02 25.77
N LEU A 17 -50.13 5.38 24.63
CA LEU A 17 -49.27 4.19 24.60
C LEU A 17 -47.88 4.57 25.14
N ARG A 18 -47.48 3.91 26.23
CA ARG A 18 -46.31 4.27 27.01
C ARG A 18 -45.08 3.53 26.51
N ALA A 19 -44.01 4.26 26.22
CA ALA A 19 -42.71 3.71 25.90
C ALA A 19 -41.97 3.27 27.17
N ILE A 20 -40.92 2.47 27.00
CA ILE A 20 -40.09 1.95 28.11
C ILE A 20 -39.43 3.07 28.92
N ASP A 21 -39.15 4.22 28.29
CA ASP A 21 -38.62 5.43 28.95
C ASP A 21 -39.70 6.26 29.66
N GLY A 22 -40.94 5.78 29.71
CA GLY A 22 -42.07 6.44 30.37
C GLY A 22 -42.77 7.51 29.55
N SER A 23 -42.24 7.90 28.39
CA SER A 23 -42.91 8.81 27.46
C SER A 23 -44.20 8.19 26.91
N THR A 24 -45.19 9.01 26.55
CA THR A 24 -46.46 8.52 26.02
C THR A 24 -46.69 9.02 24.61
N LEU A 25 -47.27 8.17 23.76
CA LEU A 25 -47.61 8.54 22.39
C LEU A 25 -48.59 9.72 22.41
N PRO A 26 -48.24 10.90 21.86
CA PRO A 26 -49.00 12.14 22.10
C PRO A 26 -50.33 12.20 21.35
N ARG A 27 -50.53 11.33 20.35
CA ARG A 27 -51.75 11.20 19.54
C ARG A 27 -51.87 9.80 18.96
N ASP A 28 -53.07 9.42 18.54
CA ASP A 28 -53.29 8.16 17.82
C ASP A 28 -52.45 8.17 16.53
N PHE A 29 -51.74 7.06 16.28
CA PHE A 29 -51.00 6.81 15.06
C PHE A 29 -51.67 5.68 14.26
N TYR A 30 -51.88 5.90 12.97
CA TYR A 30 -52.54 4.95 12.08
C TYR A 30 -51.57 4.55 10.96
N SER A 31 -51.44 3.25 10.71
CA SER A 31 -50.68 2.72 9.56
C SER A 31 -51.37 1.48 8.98
N SER A 32 -51.22 1.27 7.68
CA SER A 32 -51.74 0.08 6.98
C SER A 32 -50.59 -0.86 6.64
N VAL A 33 -50.70 -2.13 7.04
CA VAL A 33 -49.73 -3.19 6.75
C VAL A 33 -50.36 -4.19 5.79
N THR A 34 -49.82 -4.30 4.58
CA THR A 34 -50.30 -5.25 3.56
C THR A 34 -49.35 -6.44 3.43
N PHE A 35 -49.89 -7.66 3.49
CA PHE A 35 -49.15 -8.90 3.26
C PHE A 35 -49.55 -9.50 1.90
N ARG A 36 -48.59 -9.67 0.97
CA ARG A 36 -48.85 -10.41 -0.27
C ARG A 36 -48.84 -11.91 0.03
N LYS A 37 -49.87 -12.63 -0.40
CA LYS A 37 -49.97 -14.10 -0.33
C LYS A 37 -49.10 -14.73 -1.42
N GLU A 38 -47.78 -14.73 -1.25
CA GLU A 38 -46.88 -15.52 -2.11
C GLU A 38 -46.51 -16.79 -1.32
N ARG A 39 -46.99 -17.97 -1.78
CA ARG A 39 -46.60 -19.29 -1.24
C ARG A 39 -45.09 -19.45 -1.42
N ILE A 40 -44.35 -19.84 -0.38
CA ILE A 40 -42.90 -20.09 -0.51
C ILE A 40 -42.73 -21.25 -1.50
N PRO A 41 -41.95 -21.11 -2.59
CA PRO A 41 -41.75 -22.20 -3.54
C PRO A 41 -41.12 -23.42 -2.85
N PRO A 42 -41.38 -24.65 -3.32
CA PRO A 42 -40.75 -25.85 -2.77
C PRO A 42 -39.23 -25.75 -2.79
N GLN A 43 -38.57 -26.16 -1.70
CA GLN A 43 -37.11 -26.16 -1.56
C GLN A 43 -36.63 -27.47 -0.96
N ILE A 44 -35.46 -27.93 -1.42
CA ILE A 44 -34.74 -29.08 -0.89
C ILE A 44 -33.29 -28.62 -0.66
N ASP A 45 -32.73 -28.94 0.49
CA ASP A 45 -31.33 -28.67 0.83
C ASP A 45 -30.74 -29.74 1.75
N PHE A 46 -29.41 -29.89 1.77
CA PHE A 46 -28.72 -30.71 2.77
C PHE A 46 -28.11 -29.81 3.84
N VAL A 47 -28.13 -30.31 5.06
CA VAL A 47 -27.78 -29.55 6.26
C VAL A 47 -26.25 -29.54 6.44
N GLY A 48 -25.65 -28.36 6.67
CA GLY A 48 -24.22 -28.16 7.03
C GLY A 48 -23.25 -27.94 5.88
N GLU A 49 -22.06 -27.41 6.17
CA GLU A 49 -21.03 -27.11 5.15
C GLU A 49 -19.92 -28.17 5.01
N GLY A 50 -19.64 -28.97 6.05
CA GLY A 50 -18.59 -30.02 6.07
C GLY A 50 -18.84 -31.23 5.15
N PHE A 51 -17.93 -32.21 5.14
CA PHE A 51 -18.13 -33.48 4.41
C PHE A 51 -17.46 -34.72 5.03
N TYR A 52 -16.72 -34.60 6.15
CA TYR A 52 -16.20 -35.77 6.87
C TYR A 52 -17.20 -36.23 7.95
N LEU A 53 -17.48 -37.53 8.01
CA LEU A 53 -18.22 -38.19 9.08
C LEU A 53 -17.35 -39.25 9.74
N THR A 54 -17.49 -39.39 11.06
CA THR A 54 -16.74 -40.38 11.80
C THR A 54 -17.36 -41.76 11.64
N ARG A 55 -16.53 -42.76 11.34
CA ARG A 55 -17.00 -44.12 11.06
C ARG A 55 -17.69 -44.79 12.27
N GLN A 56 -17.36 -44.37 13.48
CA GLN A 56 -17.89 -44.93 14.73
C GLN A 56 -19.08 -44.14 15.31
N GLY A 57 -19.49 -43.02 14.71
CA GLY A 57 -20.67 -42.24 15.11
C GLY A 57 -22.00 -42.75 14.55
N ASN A 58 -23.09 -42.02 14.80
CA ASN A 58 -24.45 -42.38 14.34
C ASN A 58 -24.62 -42.35 12.81
N LEU A 59 -23.70 -41.69 12.07
CA LEU A 59 -23.70 -41.61 10.60
C LEU A 59 -25.05 -41.12 10.03
N ASN A 60 -25.56 -39.99 10.54
CA ASN A 60 -26.79 -39.38 10.03
C ASN A 60 -26.48 -38.13 9.21
N LEU A 61 -27.16 -37.97 8.07
CA LEU A 61 -27.08 -36.78 7.22
C LEU A 61 -28.44 -36.06 7.19
N GLY A 62 -28.49 -34.78 7.55
CA GLY A 62 -29.74 -34.02 7.59
C GLY A 62 -30.19 -33.52 6.22
N LEU A 63 -31.46 -33.76 5.86
CA LEU A 63 -32.12 -33.24 4.66
C LEU A 63 -33.17 -32.19 5.05
N SER A 64 -32.94 -30.94 4.69
CA SER A 64 -33.89 -29.83 4.87
C SER A 64 -34.86 -29.71 3.69
N THR A 65 -36.12 -29.44 3.98
CA THR A 65 -37.18 -29.28 2.97
C THR A 65 -38.19 -28.21 3.39
N ILE A 66 -38.73 -27.46 2.42
CA ILE A 66 -39.89 -26.55 2.61
C ILE A 66 -40.92 -26.88 1.54
N ASN A 67 -42.18 -27.12 1.94
CA ASN A 67 -43.28 -27.40 1.01
C ASN A 67 -43.00 -28.60 0.05
N VAL A 68 -42.25 -29.60 0.52
CA VAL A 68 -41.96 -30.86 -0.19
C VAL A 68 -42.41 -32.02 0.69
N ASP A 69 -43.21 -32.92 0.12
CA ASP A 69 -43.77 -34.10 0.79
C ASP A 69 -43.09 -35.41 0.37
N LYS A 70 -42.35 -35.41 -0.75
CA LYS A 70 -41.61 -36.58 -1.27
C LYS A 70 -40.32 -36.19 -1.97
N VAL A 71 -39.27 -36.97 -1.76
CA VAL A 71 -37.98 -36.84 -2.47
C VAL A 71 -37.50 -38.19 -3.00
N ILE A 72 -36.77 -38.18 -4.09
CA ILE A 72 -35.96 -39.32 -4.55
C ILE A 72 -34.55 -39.11 -4.01
N LEU A 73 -34.09 -40.04 -3.16
CA LEU A 73 -32.73 -40.08 -2.64
C LEU A 73 -31.88 -40.99 -3.53
N GLU A 74 -30.77 -40.48 -4.02
CA GLU A 74 -29.77 -41.19 -4.82
C GLU A 74 -28.41 -41.13 -4.11
N VAL A 75 -27.70 -42.25 -4.03
CA VAL A 75 -26.35 -42.32 -3.45
C VAL A 75 -25.37 -42.84 -4.49
N GLU A 76 -24.33 -42.07 -4.77
CA GLU A 76 -23.26 -42.40 -5.72
C GLU A 76 -21.91 -42.49 -5.00
N LYS A 77 -21.13 -43.53 -5.27
CA LYS A 77 -19.76 -43.69 -4.78
C LYS A 77 -18.77 -43.24 -5.85
N ILE A 78 -17.76 -42.47 -5.46
CA ILE A 78 -16.59 -42.12 -6.27
C ILE A 78 -15.41 -42.98 -5.81
N PHE A 79 -14.69 -43.56 -6.78
CA PHE A 79 -13.50 -44.36 -6.49
C PHE A 79 -12.33 -43.48 -6.03
N ALA A 80 -11.54 -43.95 -5.07
CA ALA A 80 -10.47 -43.19 -4.45
C ALA A 80 -9.39 -42.71 -5.44
N ASN A 81 -9.13 -43.48 -6.50
CA ASN A 81 -8.19 -43.10 -7.57
C ASN A 81 -8.66 -41.90 -8.42
N ASN A 82 -9.92 -41.48 -8.29
CA ASN A 82 -10.49 -40.32 -8.96
C ASN A 82 -10.55 -39.06 -8.07
N LEU A 83 -10.01 -39.13 -6.84
CA LEU A 83 -10.05 -38.06 -5.84
C LEU A 83 -9.45 -36.75 -6.35
N THR A 84 -8.25 -36.81 -6.93
CA THR A 84 -7.55 -35.63 -7.46
C THR A 84 -8.31 -34.98 -8.61
N TYR A 85 -8.87 -35.77 -9.52
CA TYR A 85 -9.71 -35.24 -10.61
C TYR A 85 -10.96 -34.55 -10.04
N LEU A 86 -11.65 -35.21 -9.09
CA LEU A 86 -12.85 -34.67 -8.45
C LEU A 86 -12.57 -33.31 -7.79
N LEU A 87 -11.52 -33.20 -6.97
CA LEU A 87 -11.21 -31.97 -6.22
C LEU A 87 -10.79 -30.79 -7.13
N ASN A 88 -10.20 -31.08 -8.30
CA ASN A 88 -9.88 -30.07 -9.31
C ASN A 88 -11.14 -29.48 -9.98
N VAL A 89 -12.19 -30.28 -10.20
CA VAL A 89 -13.41 -29.82 -10.90
C VAL A 89 -14.57 -29.47 -9.98
N GLN A 90 -14.54 -29.90 -8.72
CA GLN A 90 -15.63 -29.75 -7.76
C GLN A 90 -15.12 -29.22 -6.42
N ASN A 91 -15.87 -28.30 -5.83
CA ASN A 91 -15.72 -27.99 -4.41
C ASN A 91 -16.68 -28.87 -3.61
N LEU A 92 -16.13 -29.65 -2.67
CA LEU A 92 -16.90 -30.60 -1.86
C LEU A 92 -17.64 -29.94 -0.69
N SER A 93 -17.33 -28.68 -0.35
CA SER A 93 -18.00 -27.95 0.73
C SER A 93 -19.36 -27.37 0.32
N GLY A 94 -20.33 -27.39 1.23
CA GLY A 94 -21.67 -26.82 1.04
C GLY A 94 -22.64 -27.72 0.25
N SER A 95 -23.87 -27.24 0.07
CA SER A 95 -24.87 -27.90 -0.79
C SER A 95 -24.83 -27.33 -2.20
N GLN A 96 -24.82 -28.20 -3.20
CA GLN A 96 -24.78 -27.78 -4.61
C GLN A 96 -26.19 -27.75 -5.21
N ARG A 97 -26.63 -26.57 -5.63
CA ARG A 97 -27.81 -26.40 -6.51
C ARG A 97 -27.37 -26.49 -7.98
N TYR A 98 -28.16 -27.19 -8.78
CA TYR A 98 -27.85 -27.62 -10.15
C TYR A 98 -27.28 -26.51 -11.05
N TYR A 99 -25.96 -26.53 -11.29
CA TYR A 99 -25.27 -25.77 -12.34
C TYR A 99 -24.26 -26.70 -13.03
N GLY A 100 -24.69 -27.32 -14.13
CA GLY A 100 -23.81 -28.03 -15.06
C GLY A 100 -23.79 -29.55 -14.92
N TYR A 101 -23.90 -30.24 -16.05
CA TYR A 101 -23.86 -31.70 -16.17
C TYR A 101 -22.40 -32.16 -16.30
N TYR A 102 -21.73 -32.47 -15.18
CA TYR A 102 -20.49 -33.24 -15.22
C TYR A 102 -20.82 -34.73 -15.12
N PRO A 103 -20.26 -35.61 -15.98
CA PRO A 103 -20.54 -37.04 -15.96
C PRO A 103 -19.83 -37.71 -14.77
N LEU A 104 -20.27 -37.40 -13.53
CA LEU A 104 -19.75 -37.99 -12.29
C LEU A 104 -19.91 -39.51 -12.26
N ARG A 105 -20.86 -40.06 -13.02
CA ARG A 105 -21.01 -41.50 -13.25
C ARG A 105 -19.77 -42.15 -13.89
N ALA A 106 -18.94 -41.41 -14.61
CA ALA A 106 -17.68 -41.92 -15.16
C ALA A 106 -16.59 -42.09 -14.08
N LEU A 107 -16.73 -41.43 -12.93
CA LEU A 107 -15.75 -41.46 -11.83
C LEU A 107 -16.11 -42.46 -10.73
N GLY A 108 -17.24 -43.15 -10.87
CA GLY A 108 -17.88 -43.85 -9.78
C GLY A 108 -19.03 -44.76 -10.20
N LYS A 109 -19.91 -45.11 -9.26
CA LYS A 109 -21.13 -45.88 -9.52
C LYS A 109 -22.25 -45.49 -8.55
N ARG A 110 -23.50 -45.66 -8.99
CA ARG A 110 -24.67 -45.50 -8.10
C ARG A 110 -24.85 -46.76 -7.25
N ILE A 111 -25.00 -46.58 -5.95
CA ILE A 111 -25.14 -47.68 -4.97
C ILE A 111 -26.55 -47.75 -4.36
N HIS A 112 -27.32 -46.66 -4.37
CA HIS A 112 -28.69 -46.64 -3.84
C HIS A 112 -29.61 -45.68 -4.59
N GLN A 113 -30.91 -46.02 -4.68
CA GLN A 113 -31.97 -45.11 -5.13
C GLN A 113 -33.32 -45.51 -4.50
N SER A 114 -33.97 -44.59 -3.77
CA SER A 114 -35.30 -44.83 -3.18
C SER A 114 -36.16 -43.56 -3.14
N GLU A 115 -37.49 -43.72 -3.10
CA GLU A 115 -38.42 -42.63 -2.80
C GLU A 115 -38.60 -42.54 -1.27
N MET A 116 -38.47 -41.34 -0.70
CA MET A 116 -38.56 -41.06 0.72
C MET A 116 -39.69 -40.05 0.96
N VAL A 117 -40.60 -40.39 1.89
CA VAL A 117 -41.71 -39.51 2.29
C VAL A 117 -41.19 -38.52 3.33
N ILE A 118 -41.57 -37.26 3.19
CA ILE A 118 -41.20 -36.14 4.05
C ILE A 118 -42.45 -35.59 4.73
N GLN A 119 -42.38 -35.34 6.03
CA GLN A 119 -43.49 -34.78 6.80
C GLN A 119 -43.62 -33.28 6.52
N MET A 120 -44.34 -32.91 5.46
CA MET A 120 -44.50 -31.50 5.05
C MET A 120 -45.31 -30.68 6.06
N VAL A 121 -44.80 -29.52 6.45
CA VAL A 121 -45.55 -28.46 7.15
C VAL A 121 -45.57 -27.20 6.28
N GLU A 122 -46.75 -26.62 6.05
CA GLU A 122 -46.92 -25.52 5.09
C GLU A 122 -46.07 -24.29 5.48
N ASN A 123 -45.17 -23.90 4.56
CA ASN A 123 -44.23 -22.79 4.68
C ASN A 123 -43.28 -22.87 5.90
N GLN A 124 -43.04 -24.09 6.41
CA GLN A 124 -42.03 -24.35 7.44
C GLN A 124 -40.95 -25.28 6.91
N GLU A 125 -39.74 -25.09 7.42
CA GLU A 125 -38.60 -25.96 7.15
C GLU A 125 -38.68 -27.22 8.02
N VAL A 126 -38.47 -28.38 7.39
CA VAL A 126 -38.47 -29.69 8.04
C VAL A 126 -37.16 -30.39 7.72
N VAL A 127 -36.43 -30.78 8.77
CA VAL A 127 -35.16 -31.52 8.66
C VAL A 127 -35.41 -33.00 8.93
N THR A 128 -35.07 -33.85 7.95
CA THR A 128 -35.24 -35.31 8.02
C THR A 128 -33.86 -35.98 8.05
N PRO A 129 -33.54 -36.84 9.04
CA PRO A 129 -32.27 -37.55 9.10
C PRO A 129 -32.19 -38.70 8.10
N ILE A 130 -31.04 -38.85 7.43
CA ILE A 130 -30.73 -39.93 6.49
C ILE A 130 -29.66 -40.83 7.12
N PRO A 131 -29.94 -42.13 7.37
CA PRO A 131 -28.99 -43.05 8.00
C PRO A 131 -27.92 -43.51 7.01
N VAL A 132 -26.81 -42.77 6.91
CA VAL A 132 -25.69 -43.03 5.99
C VAL A 132 -25.13 -44.46 6.15
N LYS A 133 -25.09 -44.98 7.39
CA LYS A 133 -24.57 -46.32 7.70
C LYS A 133 -25.22 -47.44 6.89
N GLU A 134 -26.53 -47.34 6.64
CA GLU A 134 -27.30 -48.35 5.90
C GLU A 134 -26.87 -48.43 4.42
N PHE A 135 -26.46 -47.31 3.84
CA PHE A 135 -26.06 -47.23 2.43
C PHE A 135 -24.59 -47.58 2.19
N LEU A 136 -23.75 -47.56 3.24
CA LEU A 136 -22.30 -47.75 3.14
C LEU A 136 -21.82 -49.16 3.54
N ALA A 137 -22.73 -50.06 3.94
CA ALA A 137 -22.40 -51.33 4.60
C ALA A 137 -21.36 -52.20 3.85
N ASP A 138 -21.44 -52.25 2.51
CA ASP A 138 -20.61 -53.11 1.64
C ASP A 138 -19.52 -52.35 0.84
N GLU A 139 -19.49 -51.01 0.89
CA GLU A 139 -18.76 -50.17 -0.09
C GLU A 139 -17.85 -49.11 0.56
N ARG A 140 -17.28 -49.40 1.74
CA ARG A 140 -16.78 -48.44 2.75
C ARG A 140 -15.62 -47.49 2.39
N ILE A 141 -14.85 -47.74 1.33
CA ILE A 141 -13.69 -46.91 0.92
C ILE A 141 -14.08 -45.99 -0.24
N GLY A 142 -14.01 -44.68 -0.04
CA GLY A 142 -14.22 -43.67 -1.09
C GLY A 142 -14.96 -42.41 -0.62
N ILE A 143 -15.38 -41.58 -1.58
CA ILE A 143 -16.25 -40.42 -1.35
C ILE A 143 -17.65 -40.75 -1.86
N PHE A 144 -18.68 -40.39 -1.12
CA PHE A 144 -20.07 -40.63 -1.48
C PHE A 144 -20.80 -39.31 -1.73
N LYS A 145 -21.65 -39.28 -2.75
CA LYS A 145 -22.55 -38.18 -3.05
C LYS A 145 -23.98 -38.61 -2.77
N PHE A 146 -24.64 -37.89 -1.87
CA PHE A 146 -26.06 -38.00 -1.59
C PHE A 146 -26.78 -36.92 -2.38
N THR A 147 -27.80 -37.29 -3.16
CA THR A 147 -28.63 -36.35 -3.93
C THR A 147 -30.08 -36.58 -3.60
N ALA A 148 -30.78 -35.54 -3.15
CA ALA A 148 -32.21 -35.56 -2.91
C ALA A 148 -32.89 -34.64 -3.95
N ARG A 149 -33.91 -35.14 -4.65
CA ARG A 149 -34.60 -34.39 -5.70
C ARG A 149 -36.09 -34.64 -5.72
N GLN A 150 -36.86 -33.65 -6.15
CA GLN A 150 -38.29 -33.84 -6.37
C GLN A 150 -38.54 -34.62 -7.68
N LYS A 151 -39.57 -35.47 -7.68
CA LYS A 151 -39.90 -36.33 -8.84
C LYS A 151 -40.41 -35.52 -10.04
N GLU A 152 -41.32 -34.58 -9.76
CA GLU A 152 -42.02 -33.77 -10.76
C GLU A 152 -41.23 -32.51 -11.16
N GLN A 153 -40.49 -31.92 -10.22
CA GLN A 153 -39.61 -30.77 -10.45
C GLN A 153 -38.16 -31.20 -10.32
N ARG A 154 -37.61 -31.85 -11.36
CA ARG A 154 -36.25 -32.40 -11.31
C ARG A 154 -35.16 -31.35 -11.06
N TRP A 155 -35.42 -30.08 -11.36
CA TRP A 155 -34.50 -28.97 -11.06
C TRP A 155 -34.49 -28.57 -9.58
N ASN A 156 -35.50 -28.97 -8.80
CA ASN A 156 -35.53 -28.82 -7.35
C ASN A 156 -34.81 -30.02 -6.73
N MET A 157 -33.50 -29.87 -6.53
CA MET A 157 -32.63 -30.89 -5.95
C MET A 157 -31.53 -30.25 -5.11
N ALA A 158 -30.99 -31.04 -4.17
CA ALA A 158 -29.77 -30.74 -3.45
C ALA A 158 -28.83 -31.95 -3.48
N SER A 159 -27.53 -31.68 -3.36
CA SER A 159 -26.50 -32.73 -3.26
C SER A 159 -25.53 -32.44 -2.13
N LYS A 160 -24.99 -33.50 -1.52
CA LYS A 160 -23.99 -33.43 -0.45
C LYS A 160 -22.92 -34.52 -0.59
N TRP A 161 -21.67 -34.16 -0.36
CA TRP A 161 -20.54 -35.09 -0.32
C TRP A 161 -20.29 -35.60 1.10
N VAL A 162 -19.88 -36.86 1.22
CA VAL A 162 -19.62 -37.55 2.48
C VAL A 162 -18.39 -38.44 2.37
N VAL A 163 -17.49 -38.35 3.35
CA VAL A 163 -16.34 -39.25 3.57
C VAL A 163 -16.47 -39.82 4.96
N ALA A 164 -16.65 -41.14 5.06
CA ALA A 164 -16.73 -41.83 6.35
C ALA A 164 -15.35 -42.38 6.74
N THR A 165 -14.68 -41.76 7.72
CA THR A 165 -13.32 -42.12 8.14
C THR A 165 -13.13 -41.92 9.64
N ASP A 166 -12.19 -42.63 10.25
CA ASP A 166 -11.69 -42.34 11.59
C ASP A 166 -10.30 -41.67 11.58
N LEU A 167 -9.75 -41.31 10.42
CA LEU A 167 -8.41 -40.75 10.28
C LEU A 167 -8.43 -39.22 10.24
N GLY A 168 -8.06 -38.59 11.35
CA GLY A 168 -7.82 -37.16 11.49
C GLY A 168 -6.44 -36.77 10.97
N ILE A 169 -6.37 -35.72 10.15
CA ILE A 169 -5.12 -35.25 9.54
C ILE A 169 -4.90 -33.79 9.90
N LEU A 170 -3.73 -33.52 10.48
CA LEU A 170 -3.14 -32.19 10.61
C LEU A 170 -1.81 -32.19 9.88
N ALA A 171 -1.54 -31.16 9.08
CA ALA A 171 -0.26 -30.98 8.43
C ALA A 171 0.34 -29.61 8.75
N LYS A 172 1.67 -29.54 8.83
CA LYS A 172 2.43 -28.30 8.92
C LYS A 172 3.47 -28.25 7.81
N GLU A 173 3.38 -27.23 6.96
CA GLU A 173 4.45 -26.86 6.04
C GLU A 173 5.45 -25.99 6.79
N ALA A 174 6.68 -26.51 6.96
CA ALA A 174 7.72 -25.90 7.77
C ALA A 174 9.06 -25.94 7.03
N GLY A 175 9.39 -24.84 6.36
CA GLY A 175 10.59 -24.75 5.51
C GLY A 175 10.50 -25.71 4.32
N GLU A 176 11.45 -26.63 4.24
CA GLU A 176 11.55 -27.69 3.21
C GLU A 176 10.76 -28.96 3.55
N ASP A 177 10.19 -29.03 4.77
CA ASP A 177 9.55 -30.23 5.29
C ASP A 177 8.03 -30.06 5.38
N LEU A 178 7.31 -31.15 5.12
CA LEU A 178 5.87 -31.25 5.34
C LEU A 178 5.61 -32.32 6.41
N TRP A 179 5.17 -31.85 7.58
CA TRP A 179 4.85 -32.69 8.73
C TRP A 179 3.38 -33.09 8.64
N VAL A 180 3.07 -34.37 8.83
CA VAL A 180 1.71 -34.91 8.81
C VAL A 180 1.49 -35.68 10.10
N TRP A 181 0.59 -35.19 10.93
CA TRP A 181 0.21 -35.79 12.20
C TRP A 181 -1.20 -36.40 12.10
N VAL A 182 -1.28 -37.70 12.35
CA VAL A 182 -2.48 -38.51 12.16
C VAL A 182 -2.97 -39.09 13.48
N ASN A 183 -4.22 -38.79 13.82
CA ASN A 183 -4.88 -39.32 15.02
C ASN A 183 -6.26 -39.88 14.67
N SER A 184 -6.71 -40.86 15.47
CA SER A 184 -8.09 -41.33 15.42
C SER A 184 -9.04 -40.17 15.77
N LEU A 185 -10.06 -39.92 14.96
CA LEU A 185 -11.08 -38.92 15.24
C LEU A 185 -11.92 -39.32 16.46
N SER A 186 -12.26 -40.60 16.59
CA SER A 186 -13.06 -41.12 17.69
C SER A 186 -12.27 -41.26 18.99
N LYS A 187 -11.04 -41.81 18.96
CA LYS A 187 -10.28 -42.13 20.19
C LYS A 187 -9.15 -41.16 20.52
N LEU A 188 -8.81 -40.24 19.62
CA LEU A 188 -7.62 -39.38 19.69
C LEU A 188 -6.29 -40.12 19.81
N GLN A 189 -6.25 -41.44 19.64
CA GLN A 189 -5.01 -42.20 19.68
C GLN A 189 -4.19 -41.90 18.43
N PRO A 190 -2.85 -41.77 18.54
CA PRO A 190 -2.03 -41.61 17.36
C PRO A 190 -2.15 -42.85 16.48
N VAL A 191 -2.30 -42.65 15.18
CA VAL A 191 -2.48 -43.78 14.26
C VAL A 191 -1.11 -44.20 13.75
N GLN A 192 -0.59 -45.30 14.27
CA GLN A 192 0.68 -45.89 13.82
C GLN A 192 0.49 -46.73 12.55
N ASN A 193 1.51 -46.80 11.70
CA ASN A 193 1.57 -47.63 10.49
C ASN A 193 0.54 -47.26 9.39
N ALA A 194 -0.03 -46.05 9.42
CA ALA A 194 -0.84 -45.55 8.32
C ALA A 194 0.05 -45.12 7.15
N GLU A 195 -0.34 -45.48 5.93
CA GLU A 195 0.35 -45.04 4.72
C GLU A 195 -0.08 -43.60 4.38
N VAL A 196 0.88 -42.68 4.32
CA VAL A 196 0.68 -41.28 3.96
C VAL A 196 1.31 -41.03 2.60
N LYS A 197 0.55 -40.49 1.64
CA LYS A 197 1.04 -40.10 0.32
C LYS A 197 0.83 -38.62 0.08
N LEU A 198 1.87 -37.96 -0.44
CA LEU A 198 1.76 -36.61 -1.00
C LEU A 198 1.53 -36.72 -2.50
N ILE A 199 0.44 -36.15 -2.98
CA ILE A 199 -0.02 -36.25 -4.36
C ILE A 199 -0.06 -34.84 -4.98
N SER A 200 0.40 -34.74 -6.23
CA SER A 200 0.39 -33.51 -7.02
C SER A 200 -1.00 -33.21 -7.59
N GLN A 201 -1.19 -31.97 -8.05
CA GLN A 201 -2.45 -31.54 -8.68
C GLN A 201 -2.80 -32.33 -9.96
N ASN A 202 -1.79 -32.87 -10.67
CA ASN A 202 -1.95 -33.72 -11.86
C ASN A 202 -1.92 -35.23 -11.53
N ASN A 203 -2.23 -35.59 -10.27
CA ASN A 203 -2.45 -36.97 -9.80
C ASN A 203 -1.22 -37.88 -9.84
N GLN A 204 -0.02 -37.33 -9.61
CA GLN A 204 1.21 -38.10 -9.43
C GLN A 204 1.56 -38.20 -7.94
N THR A 205 1.97 -39.37 -7.48
CA THR A 205 2.49 -39.54 -6.12
C THR A 205 3.91 -38.98 -6.07
N LEU A 206 4.11 -37.93 -5.28
CA LEU A 206 5.40 -37.27 -5.09
C LEU A 206 6.25 -37.99 -4.05
N MET A 207 5.64 -38.28 -2.89
CA MET A 207 6.31 -38.97 -1.78
C MET A 207 5.34 -39.89 -1.04
N THR A 208 5.88 -40.95 -0.43
CA THR A 208 5.15 -41.86 0.46
C THR A 208 5.92 -42.00 1.78
N ALA A 209 5.19 -42.02 2.89
CA ALA A 209 5.72 -42.21 4.23
C ALA A 209 4.76 -43.08 5.06
N THR A 210 5.23 -43.55 6.19
CA THR A 210 4.42 -44.32 7.15
C THR A 210 4.46 -43.61 8.50
N THR A 211 3.31 -43.51 9.17
CA THR A 211 3.25 -42.87 10.48
C THR A 211 3.95 -43.70 11.56
N ASP A 212 4.69 -43.02 12.43
CA ASP A 212 5.36 -43.62 13.59
C ASP A 212 4.41 -43.85 14.78
N ALA A 213 4.97 -44.21 15.94
CA ALA A 213 4.21 -44.48 17.17
C ALA A 213 3.49 -43.24 17.74
N GLU A 214 3.93 -42.02 17.37
CA GLU A 214 3.28 -40.75 17.73
C GLU A 214 2.29 -40.29 16.65
N GLY A 215 2.05 -41.12 15.63
CA GLY A 215 1.16 -40.83 14.52
C GLY A 215 1.75 -39.84 13.52
N LEU A 216 3.07 -39.61 13.55
CA LEU A 216 3.73 -38.60 12.74
C LEU A 216 4.39 -39.23 11.50
N ALA A 217 4.24 -38.57 10.36
CA ALA A 217 4.99 -38.82 9.13
C ALA A 217 5.56 -37.50 8.61
N ILE A 218 6.84 -37.48 8.25
CA ILE A 218 7.50 -36.26 7.76
C ILE A 218 8.02 -36.48 6.35
N PHE A 219 7.53 -35.69 5.40
CA PHE A 219 8.10 -35.60 4.07
C PHE A 219 9.24 -34.58 4.08
N ARG A 220 10.46 -35.08 4.20
CA ARG A 220 11.67 -34.25 4.19
C ARG A 220 11.97 -33.76 2.78
N ASN A 221 12.34 -32.48 2.64
CA ASN A 221 12.69 -31.87 1.35
C ASN A 221 11.62 -32.08 0.27
N TYR A 222 10.34 -31.96 0.61
CA TYR A 222 9.26 -32.21 -0.35
C TYR A 222 9.17 -31.12 -1.43
N LYS A 223 9.76 -29.94 -1.18
CA LYS A 223 9.80 -28.82 -2.12
C LYS A 223 10.68 -29.07 -3.34
N GLN A 224 11.55 -30.08 -3.33
CA GLN A 224 12.28 -30.48 -4.55
C GLN A 224 11.35 -30.85 -5.72
N PHE A 225 10.09 -31.18 -5.45
CA PHE A 225 9.10 -31.50 -6.47
C PHE A 225 8.30 -30.27 -6.96
N THR A 226 8.35 -29.14 -6.26
CA THR A 226 7.43 -28.00 -6.53
C THR A 226 7.69 -27.29 -7.85
N ASP A 227 8.89 -27.43 -8.42
CA ASP A 227 9.26 -26.84 -9.72
C ASP A 227 8.56 -27.54 -10.88
N GLU A 228 8.32 -28.85 -10.77
CA GLU A 228 7.68 -29.67 -11.80
C GLU A 228 6.20 -29.98 -11.49
N PHE A 229 5.87 -30.12 -10.20
CA PHE A 229 4.58 -30.60 -9.73
C PHE A 229 4.08 -29.78 -8.54
N VAL A 230 2.88 -29.23 -8.63
CA VAL A 230 2.24 -28.54 -7.49
C VAL A 230 1.76 -29.58 -6.46
N PRO A 231 2.33 -29.64 -5.24
CA PRO A 231 1.82 -30.50 -4.18
C PRO A 231 0.40 -30.05 -3.80
N TYR A 232 -0.54 -30.98 -3.78
CA TYR A 232 -1.96 -30.64 -3.76
C TYR A 232 -2.72 -31.34 -2.63
N LEU A 233 -2.48 -32.63 -2.47
CA LEU A 233 -3.31 -33.51 -1.65
C LEU A 233 -2.43 -34.44 -0.81
N ILE A 234 -2.73 -34.54 0.48
CA ILE A 234 -2.24 -35.64 1.32
C ILE A 234 -3.33 -36.69 1.41
N THR A 235 -3.02 -37.96 1.17
CA THR A 235 -3.93 -39.09 1.45
C THR A 235 -3.36 -39.97 2.55
N VAL A 236 -4.20 -40.41 3.47
CA VAL A 236 -3.84 -41.31 4.57
C VAL A 236 -4.74 -42.54 4.51
N ALA A 237 -4.13 -43.73 4.46
CA ALA A 237 -4.87 -45.00 4.39
C ALA A 237 -4.37 -46.00 5.44
N LEU A 238 -5.32 -46.71 6.06
CA LEU A 238 -5.04 -47.84 6.95
C LEU A 238 -6.13 -48.91 6.80
N GLY A 239 -5.78 -50.07 6.24
CA GLY A 239 -6.73 -51.16 5.99
C GLY A 239 -7.87 -50.74 5.04
N GLN A 240 -9.09 -50.64 5.57
CA GLN A 240 -10.28 -50.18 4.82
C GLN A 240 -10.74 -48.77 5.23
N ASP A 241 -9.82 -47.95 5.75
CA ASP A 241 -10.07 -46.54 6.08
C ASP A 241 -9.19 -45.63 5.20
N LEU A 242 -9.76 -44.50 4.76
CA LEU A 242 -9.12 -43.54 3.87
C LEU A 242 -9.58 -42.13 4.24
N SER A 243 -8.62 -41.23 4.45
CA SER A 243 -8.84 -39.80 4.62
C SER A 243 -7.88 -39.01 3.73
N PHE A 244 -8.16 -37.73 3.54
CA PHE A 244 -7.32 -36.86 2.73
C PHE A 244 -7.37 -35.41 3.22
N LEU A 245 -6.35 -34.62 2.86
CA LEU A 245 -6.23 -33.20 3.20
C LEU A 245 -5.76 -32.40 1.98
N GLU A 246 -6.55 -31.43 1.55
CA GLU A 246 -6.23 -30.54 0.43
C GLU A 246 -5.43 -29.31 0.93
N LEU A 247 -4.15 -29.20 0.57
CA LEU A 247 -3.26 -28.19 1.14
C LEU A 247 -3.69 -26.76 0.81
N GLN A 248 -4.17 -26.47 -0.40
CA GLN A 248 -4.49 -25.09 -0.79
C GLN A 248 -5.74 -24.52 -0.11
N ARG A 249 -6.76 -25.33 0.13
CA ARG A 249 -8.07 -24.87 0.66
C ARG A 249 -8.24 -25.05 2.17
N ARG A 250 -7.37 -25.83 2.81
CA ARG A 250 -7.55 -26.26 4.22
C ARG A 250 -6.56 -25.62 5.18
N ARG A 251 -6.01 -24.46 4.80
CA ARG A 251 -5.09 -23.69 5.64
C ARG A 251 -5.83 -23.11 6.85
N VAL A 252 -5.22 -23.24 8.03
CA VAL A 252 -5.69 -22.62 9.27
C VAL A 252 -5.50 -21.10 9.20
N PRO A 253 -6.55 -20.29 9.38
CA PRO A 253 -6.43 -18.83 9.45
C PRO A 253 -5.64 -18.37 10.68
N THR A 254 -4.82 -17.33 10.52
CA THR A 254 -4.01 -16.74 11.60
C THR A 254 -4.25 -15.23 11.77
N SER A 255 -5.32 -14.67 11.19
CA SER A 255 -5.59 -13.23 11.17
C SER A 255 -5.77 -12.61 12.56
N ASP A 256 -6.24 -13.41 13.51
CA ASP A 256 -6.62 -12.94 14.86
C ASP A 256 -5.45 -13.05 15.87
N PHE A 257 -4.25 -13.35 15.36
CA PHE A 257 -3.03 -13.56 16.14
C PHE A 257 -1.92 -12.60 15.70
N ASP A 258 -1.04 -12.25 16.63
CA ASP A 258 0.12 -11.40 16.37
C ASP A 258 1.26 -12.19 15.68
N VAL A 259 1.05 -12.60 14.43
CA VAL A 259 1.99 -13.40 13.61
C VAL A 259 2.71 -12.60 12.52
N GLY A 260 2.44 -11.29 12.45
CA GLY A 260 3.07 -10.37 11.50
C GLY A 260 4.54 -10.07 11.84
N GLY A 261 5.28 -9.55 10.86
CA GLY A 261 6.69 -9.19 11.01
C GLY A 261 7.45 -9.19 9.69
N ALA A 262 8.75 -8.92 9.77
CA ALA A 262 9.66 -9.06 8.64
C ALA A 262 9.84 -10.55 8.26
N PRO A 263 10.08 -10.89 6.97
CA PRO A 263 10.46 -12.25 6.60
C PRO A 263 11.78 -12.65 7.28
N TYR A 264 11.93 -13.95 7.54
CA TYR A 264 13.21 -14.52 7.97
C TYR A 264 14.02 -14.88 6.72
N LEU A 265 15.31 -14.56 6.74
CA LEU A 265 16.21 -14.93 5.64
C LEU A 265 16.62 -16.40 5.81
N GLN A 266 15.93 -17.30 5.11
CA GLN A 266 16.21 -18.74 5.15
C GLN A 266 17.50 -19.09 4.40
N GLN A 267 17.70 -18.50 3.22
CA GLN A 267 18.86 -18.69 2.37
C GLN A 267 19.20 -17.38 1.66
N GLY A 268 20.44 -17.25 1.19
CA GLY A 268 20.88 -16.10 0.41
C GLY A 268 21.24 -14.88 1.28
N TYR A 269 20.82 -13.70 0.84
CA TYR A 269 21.21 -12.44 1.46
C TYR A 269 20.01 -11.49 1.64
N GLN A 270 20.08 -10.66 2.68
CA GLN A 270 19.16 -9.54 2.90
C GLN A 270 19.96 -8.24 3.06
N ALA A 271 19.38 -7.12 2.64
CA ALA A 271 20.03 -5.82 2.63
C ALA A 271 19.17 -4.73 3.28
N PHE A 272 19.74 -3.99 4.21
CA PHE A 272 19.20 -2.71 4.67
C PHE A 272 19.66 -1.63 3.69
N VAL A 273 18.77 -1.18 2.80
CA VAL A 273 19.03 -0.11 1.83
C VAL A 273 18.45 1.20 2.37
N TYR A 274 19.24 2.26 2.40
CA TYR A 274 18.84 3.55 2.95
C TYR A 274 19.44 4.72 2.17
N ASN A 275 18.82 5.89 2.32
CA ASN A 275 19.18 7.13 1.64
C ASN A 275 19.58 8.20 2.69
N GLU A 276 20.24 9.29 2.27
CA GLU A 276 20.45 10.45 3.14
C GLU A 276 19.16 11.26 3.38
N ARG A 277 18.24 11.22 2.41
CA ARG A 277 16.87 11.76 2.46
C ARG A 277 15.95 11.00 1.50
N ASP A 278 14.64 11.12 1.65
CA ASP A 278 13.65 10.41 0.84
C ASP A 278 12.86 11.31 -0.12
N ILE A 279 13.32 12.54 -0.36
CA ILE A 279 12.73 13.47 -1.35
C ILE A 279 13.80 14.28 -2.09
N TYR A 280 13.70 14.30 -3.41
CA TYR A 280 14.61 14.93 -4.37
C TYR A 280 13.84 15.71 -5.43
N ARG A 281 14.51 16.58 -6.16
CA ARG A 281 14.00 17.24 -7.36
C ARG A 281 14.59 16.61 -8.62
N PRO A 282 13.93 16.77 -9.78
CA PRO A 282 14.59 16.54 -11.07
C PRO A 282 15.91 17.32 -11.15
N GLY A 283 16.96 16.69 -11.68
CA GLY A 283 18.31 17.26 -11.77
C GLY A 283 19.23 16.98 -10.56
N GLU A 284 18.70 16.48 -9.44
CA GLU A 284 19.51 16.16 -8.26
C GLU A 284 20.15 14.76 -8.37
N THR A 285 21.11 14.47 -7.48
CA THR A 285 21.66 13.11 -7.31
C THR A 285 21.18 12.56 -5.97
N ALA A 286 20.59 11.35 -5.98
CA ALA A 286 20.24 10.63 -4.77
C ALA A 286 21.40 9.75 -4.32
N HIS A 287 21.77 9.80 -3.04
CA HIS A 287 22.82 8.95 -2.49
C HIS A 287 22.20 7.80 -1.68
N LEU A 288 22.69 6.59 -1.91
CA LEU A 288 22.18 5.40 -1.24
C LEU A 288 23.32 4.56 -0.72
N ALA A 289 23.10 3.93 0.43
CA ALA A 289 23.96 2.88 0.92
C ALA A 289 23.15 1.63 1.26
N ALA A 290 23.80 0.48 1.19
CA ALA A 290 23.22 -0.78 1.62
C ALA A 290 24.16 -1.53 2.55
N ILE A 291 23.58 -2.20 3.53
CA ILE A 291 24.28 -3.13 4.44
C ILE A 291 23.71 -4.52 4.17
N VAL A 292 24.53 -5.44 3.67
CA VAL A 292 24.14 -6.79 3.29
C VAL A 292 24.55 -7.79 4.36
N ARG A 293 23.64 -8.69 4.73
CA ARG A 293 23.87 -9.80 5.66
C ARG A 293 23.32 -11.09 5.10
N GLY A 294 24.03 -12.19 5.32
CA GLY A 294 23.56 -13.53 5.02
C GLY A 294 22.73 -14.11 6.16
N GLU A 295 22.58 -15.42 6.14
CA GLU A 295 21.98 -16.22 7.21
C GLU A 295 22.61 -15.90 8.58
N ASN A 296 21.78 -15.90 9.63
CA ASN A 296 22.19 -15.58 11.01
C ASN A 296 22.96 -14.25 11.17
N LEU A 297 22.69 -13.27 10.30
CA LEU A 297 23.40 -11.98 10.26
C LEU A 297 24.91 -12.10 9.99
N GLY A 298 25.33 -13.16 9.31
CA GLY A 298 26.71 -13.34 8.86
C GLY A 298 27.14 -12.25 7.87
N VAL A 299 28.40 -11.81 7.96
CA VAL A 299 28.99 -10.89 6.99
C VAL A 299 29.34 -11.67 5.72
N PRO A 300 28.83 -11.28 4.54
CA PRO A 300 29.16 -11.95 3.28
C PRO A 300 30.61 -11.72 2.85
N VAL A 301 31.17 -12.66 2.10
CA VAL A 301 32.39 -12.42 1.32
C VAL A 301 32.09 -11.34 0.26
N PRO A 302 32.99 -10.37 -0.01
CA PRO A 302 32.77 -9.34 -1.03
C PRO A 302 32.39 -9.87 -2.43
N PHE A 303 31.17 -9.59 -2.89
CA PHE A 303 30.66 -9.94 -4.23
C PHE A 303 29.99 -8.74 -4.94
N PRO A 304 29.81 -8.77 -6.28
CA PRO A 304 29.13 -7.71 -7.01
C PRO A 304 27.60 -7.74 -6.82
N VAL A 305 27.00 -6.56 -6.74
CA VAL A 305 25.55 -6.33 -6.61
C VAL A 305 25.08 -5.31 -7.65
N ILE A 306 23.78 -5.29 -7.94
CA ILE A 306 23.17 -4.33 -8.88
C ILE A 306 22.10 -3.52 -8.15
N LEU A 307 22.20 -2.18 -8.17
CA LEU A 307 21.10 -1.31 -7.79
C LEU A 307 20.24 -1.01 -9.02
N ARG A 308 19.00 -1.48 -9.04
CA ARG A 308 17.98 -1.19 -10.06
C ARG A 308 17.02 -0.14 -9.52
N VAL A 309 16.93 1.01 -10.20
CA VAL A 309 16.01 2.10 -9.82
C VAL A 309 14.83 2.11 -10.78
N ARG A 310 13.60 1.98 -10.25
CA ARG A 310 12.36 2.04 -11.03
C ARG A 310 11.63 3.36 -10.83
N SER A 311 11.18 3.96 -11.91
CA SER A 311 10.34 5.17 -11.94
C SER A 311 8.88 4.87 -11.53
N PRO A 312 8.05 5.90 -11.27
CA PRO A 312 6.66 5.73 -10.83
C PRO A 312 5.78 4.93 -11.80
N ASP A 313 6.12 4.91 -13.09
CA ASP A 313 5.44 4.14 -14.13
C ASP A 313 5.98 2.69 -14.27
N GLY A 314 6.88 2.27 -13.37
CA GLY A 314 7.45 0.93 -13.31
C GLY A 314 8.62 0.68 -14.26
N LYS A 315 9.04 1.66 -15.06
CA LYS A 315 10.21 1.52 -15.95
C LYS A 315 11.50 1.57 -15.14
N ILE A 316 12.56 0.95 -15.66
CA ILE A 316 13.90 1.06 -15.08
C ILE A 316 14.49 2.40 -15.53
N LEU A 317 14.75 3.28 -14.56
CA LEU A 317 15.48 4.55 -14.76
C LEU A 317 16.97 4.28 -14.96
N THR A 318 17.57 3.49 -14.08
CA THR A 318 19.00 3.15 -14.14
C THR A 318 19.29 1.81 -13.45
N GLU A 319 20.40 1.18 -13.84
CA GLU A 319 21.00 0.03 -13.18
C GLU A 319 22.48 0.33 -12.93
N GLN A 320 22.93 0.22 -11.69
CA GLN A 320 24.31 0.48 -11.29
C GLN A 320 24.93 -0.75 -10.65
N LYS A 321 26.15 -1.11 -11.08
CA LYS A 321 26.92 -2.20 -10.47
C LYS A 321 27.71 -1.66 -9.28
N GLY A 322 27.64 -2.33 -8.14
CA GLY A 322 28.43 -2.07 -6.95
C GLY A 322 29.17 -3.33 -6.50
N LYS A 323 30.16 -3.18 -5.62
CA LYS A 323 30.86 -4.31 -4.99
C LYS A 323 30.84 -4.12 -3.48
N LEU A 324 30.47 -5.17 -2.75
CA LEU A 324 30.44 -5.14 -1.29
C LEU A 324 31.86 -4.94 -0.72
N ASN A 325 31.96 -4.20 0.38
CA ASN A 325 33.19 -4.08 1.17
C ASN A 325 33.36 -5.27 2.13
N ASP A 326 34.46 -5.30 2.90
CA ASP A 326 34.80 -6.36 3.85
C ASP A 326 33.84 -6.49 5.05
N GLN A 327 32.81 -5.63 5.16
CA GLN A 327 31.76 -5.67 6.17
C GLN A 327 30.34 -5.70 5.54
N GLY A 328 30.24 -6.06 4.25
CA GLY A 328 28.98 -6.19 3.52
C GLY A 328 28.31 -4.87 3.13
N GLY A 329 29.04 -3.74 3.17
CA GLY A 329 28.52 -2.42 2.79
C GLY A 329 28.78 -2.06 1.33
N VAL A 330 27.87 -1.32 0.70
CA VAL A 330 28.02 -0.75 -0.66
C VAL A 330 27.29 0.59 -0.75
N GLU A 331 27.72 1.44 -1.68
CA GLU A 331 27.18 2.78 -1.91
C GLU A 331 26.86 2.99 -3.40
N PHE A 332 25.86 3.82 -3.67
CA PHE A 332 25.41 4.21 -5.01
C PHE A 332 25.09 5.71 -5.06
N SER A 333 25.25 6.31 -6.24
CA SER A 333 24.87 7.69 -6.53
C SER A 333 24.04 7.73 -7.80
N VAL A 334 22.75 8.04 -7.66
CA VAL A 334 21.75 7.95 -8.72
C VAL A 334 21.44 9.35 -9.24
N PRO A 335 21.98 9.75 -10.42
CA PRO A 335 21.62 11.03 -11.02
C PRO A 335 20.17 10.98 -11.52
N ILE A 336 19.36 11.93 -11.08
CA ILE A 336 17.95 12.08 -11.49
C ILE A 336 17.93 13.07 -12.66
N PRO A 337 17.52 12.66 -13.87
CA PRO A 337 17.47 13.58 -15.01
C PRO A 337 16.53 14.77 -14.77
N ASP A 338 16.79 15.92 -15.40
CA ASP A 338 15.93 17.10 -15.30
C ASP A 338 14.50 16.87 -15.82
N TYR A 339 14.34 15.88 -16.70
CA TYR A 339 13.05 15.45 -17.24
C TYR A 339 12.41 14.28 -16.47
N ALA A 340 12.97 13.90 -15.31
CA ALA A 340 12.44 12.81 -14.51
C ALA A 340 11.00 13.07 -14.08
N MET A 341 10.17 12.03 -14.16
CA MET A 341 8.76 12.10 -13.74
C MET A 341 8.67 12.32 -12.23
N THR A 342 7.73 13.15 -11.77
CA THR A 342 7.50 13.29 -10.33
C THR A 342 6.72 12.11 -9.75
N GLY A 343 7.07 11.68 -8.53
CA GLY A 343 6.47 10.55 -7.83
C GLY A 343 7.50 9.69 -7.10
N ARG A 344 7.05 8.51 -6.67
CA ARG A 344 7.86 7.57 -5.88
C ARG A 344 8.70 6.67 -6.79
N TYR A 345 10.01 6.64 -6.55
CA TYR A 345 10.98 5.79 -7.20
C TYR A 345 11.38 4.66 -6.25
N PHE A 346 11.47 3.44 -6.77
CA PHE A 346 11.89 2.27 -5.99
C PHE A 346 13.33 1.91 -6.31
N CYS A 347 14.15 1.76 -5.27
CA CYS A 347 15.54 1.36 -5.37
C CYS A 347 15.67 -0.08 -4.88
N ILE A 348 16.03 -0.99 -5.77
CA ILE A 348 16.03 -2.43 -5.55
C ILE A 348 17.48 -2.92 -5.67
N LEU A 349 18.01 -3.51 -4.61
CA LEU A 349 19.33 -4.12 -4.61
C LEU A 349 19.21 -5.60 -4.99
N LEU A 350 19.97 -6.01 -6.01
CA LEU A 350 19.90 -7.31 -6.63
C LEU A 350 21.25 -8.04 -6.59
N ILE A 351 21.19 -9.37 -6.54
CA ILE A 351 22.27 -10.29 -6.90
C ILE A 351 21.92 -10.92 -8.25
N GLY A 352 22.89 -11.00 -9.17
CA GLY A 352 22.61 -11.47 -10.52
C GLY A 352 21.60 -10.60 -11.26
N GLU A 353 20.74 -11.20 -12.09
CA GLU A 353 19.77 -10.44 -12.91
C GLU A 353 18.48 -10.07 -12.17
N ASP A 354 18.00 -10.92 -11.25
CA ASP A 354 16.65 -10.80 -10.68
C ASP A 354 16.50 -11.15 -9.19
N GLU A 355 17.56 -11.58 -8.48
CA GLU A 355 17.45 -11.93 -7.06
C GLU A 355 17.48 -10.67 -6.18
N GLU A 356 16.32 -10.22 -5.72
CA GLU A 356 16.22 -9.08 -4.81
C GLU A 356 16.60 -9.43 -3.38
N ILE A 357 17.58 -8.68 -2.84
CA ILE A 357 18.05 -8.82 -1.47
C ILE A 357 17.61 -7.67 -0.57
N GLY A 358 17.16 -6.54 -1.12
CA GLY A 358 16.60 -5.46 -0.32
C GLY A 358 16.11 -4.30 -1.18
N ARG A 359 15.28 -3.44 -0.59
CA ARG A 359 14.72 -2.28 -1.30
C ARG A 359 14.55 -1.07 -0.39
N THR A 360 14.53 0.10 -1.00
CA THR A 360 14.07 1.36 -0.41
C THR A 360 13.34 2.20 -1.45
N PHE A 361 12.90 3.41 -1.09
CA PHE A 361 12.33 4.36 -2.03
C PHE A 361 12.81 5.78 -1.74
N PHE A 362 12.65 6.64 -2.74
CA PHE A 362 12.67 8.09 -2.59
C PHE A 362 11.60 8.72 -3.49
N ASN A 363 11.19 9.93 -3.18
CA ASN A 363 10.26 10.71 -3.99
C ASN A 363 11.04 11.71 -4.85
N VAL A 364 10.63 11.90 -6.10
CA VAL A 364 11.08 13.01 -6.94
C VAL A 364 9.90 13.96 -7.08
N GLU A 365 10.03 15.18 -6.59
CA GLU A 365 8.96 16.17 -6.58
C GLU A 365 9.53 17.57 -6.80
N GLU A 366 8.71 18.49 -7.33
CA GLU A 366 9.02 19.92 -7.30
C GLU A 366 8.60 20.50 -5.94
N PHE A 367 9.48 20.42 -4.93
CA PHE A 367 9.20 20.94 -3.59
C PHE A 367 10.04 22.18 -3.26
N ILE A 368 9.66 22.95 -2.24
CA ILE A 368 10.51 23.98 -1.61
C ILE A 368 10.68 23.59 -0.14
N PRO A 369 11.91 23.51 0.41
CA PRO A 369 12.11 23.21 1.82
C PRO A 369 11.32 24.16 2.70
N ASP A 370 10.70 23.64 3.73
CA ASP A 370 10.03 24.48 4.71
C ASP A 370 11.05 25.35 5.44
N ARG A 371 10.61 26.54 5.87
CA ARG A 371 11.48 27.50 6.59
C ARG A 371 11.08 27.67 8.05
N MET A 372 10.00 27.01 8.46
CA MET A 372 9.53 27.01 9.83
C MET A 372 9.15 25.60 10.25
N LYS A 373 9.31 25.34 11.54
CA LYS A 373 8.75 24.20 12.23
C LYS A 373 7.52 24.68 12.97
N VAL A 374 6.39 24.02 12.71
CA VAL A 374 5.17 24.18 13.49
C VAL A 374 5.12 23.05 14.49
N THR A 375 4.78 23.36 15.73
CA THR A 375 4.57 22.39 16.80
C THR A 375 3.22 22.68 17.42
N LEU A 376 2.35 21.68 17.38
CA LEU A 376 1.03 21.74 17.97
C LEU A 376 1.06 20.97 19.30
N THR A 377 0.80 21.69 20.38
CA THR A 377 0.72 21.11 21.72
C THR A 377 -0.61 21.47 22.37
N THR A 378 -1.00 20.68 23.35
CA THR A 378 -2.16 20.92 24.19
C THR A 378 -1.70 21.16 25.62
N SER A 379 -2.41 21.99 26.38
CA SER A 379 -2.08 22.28 27.79
C SER A 379 -2.06 21.06 28.70
N GLN A 380 -2.73 19.99 28.31
CA GLN A 380 -2.81 18.73 29.04
C GLN A 380 -2.69 17.55 28.07
N ALA A 381 -2.14 16.44 28.56
CA ALA A 381 -2.08 15.19 27.79
C ALA A 381 -3.45 14.52 27.64
N ALA A 382 -4.40 14.88 28.51
CA ALA A 382 -5.78 14.43 28.46
C ALA A 382 -6.73 15.47 29.08
N TYR A 383 -8.02 15.41 28.72
CA TYR A 383 -9.04 16.38 29.13
C TYR A 383 -10.34 15.71 29.56
N PHE A 384 -11.22 16.42 30.28
CA PHE A 384 -12.55 15.97 30.72
C PHE A 384 -13.69 16.81 30.10
N PRO A 385 -14.96 16.36 30.16
CA PRO A 385 -16.11 17.16 29.75
C PRO A 385 -16.16 18.47 30.51
N GLY A 386 -16.45 19.56 29.80
CA GLY A 386 -16.41 20.89 30.38
C GLY A 386 -15.00 21.44 30.56
N ASP A 387 -13.92 20.71 30.31
CA ASP A 387 -12.60 21.33 30.26
C ASP A 387 -12.50 22.26 29.05
N THR A 388 -11.72 23.33 29.24
CA THR A 388 -11.31 24.18 28.13
C THR A 388 -9.95 23.69 27.64
N MET A 389 -9.96 23.01 26.50
CA MET A 389 -8.76 22.58 25.81
C MET A 389 -8.03 23.81 25.26
N GLN A 390 -6.79 24.01 25.71
CA GLN A 390 -5.92 25.05 25.19
C GLN A 390 -4.96 24.41 24.19
N ILE A 391 -5.19 24.67 22.91
CA ILE A 391 -4.40 24.15 21.80
C ILE A 391 -3.41 25.23 21.42
N THR A 392 -2.16 25.06 21.84
CA THR A 392 -1.08 26.01 21.57
C THR A 392 -0.34 25.58 20.32
N VAL A 393 -0.47 26.41 19.29
CA VAL A 393 0.33 26.33 18.08
C VAL A 393 1.56 27.21 18.29
N GLU A 394 2.72 26.60 18.26
CA GLU A 394 4.01 27.29 18.28
C GLU A 394 4.65 27.14 16.90
N ALA A 395 5.14 28.23 16.33
CA ALA A 395 5.95 28.17 15.13
C ALA A 395 7.27 28.90 15.34
N VAL A 396 8.35 28.19 15.03
CA VAL A 396 9.70 28.72 15.02
C VAL A 396 10.25 28.64 13.62
N THR A 397 10.98 29.66 13.22
CA THR A 397 11.76 29.59 11.98
C THR A 397 12.89 28.57 12.16
N LEU A 398 13.26 27.84 11.12
CA LEU A 398 14.30 26.80 11.21
C LEU A 398 15.71 27.39 11.45
N PHE A 399 15.88 28.71 11.36
CA PHE A 399 17.11 29.40 11.78
C PHE A 399 17.03 29.96 13.23
N GLY A 400 15.99 29.60 13.99
CA GLY A 400 15.89 29.81 15.43
C GLY A 400 14.72 30.67 15.93
N PRO A 401 14.51 31.91 15.45
CA PRO A 401 13.57 32.83 16.10
C PRO A 401 12.10 32.46 15.91
N PRO A 402 11.21 32.95 16.79
CA PRO A 402 9.78 32.70 16.67
C PRO A 402 9.17 33.33 15.42
N ALA A 403 8.24 32.64 14.78
CA ALA A 403 7.54 33.11 13.59
C ALA A 403 6.39 34.06 13.98
N ALA A 404 6.71 35.20 14.59
CA ALA A 404 5.74 36.14 15.12
C ALA A 404 4.82 36.74 14.04
N GLY A 405 3.53 36.93 14.35
CA GLY A 405 2.56 37.59 13.48
C GLY A 405 2.06 36.77 12.28
N ARG A 406 2.51 35.52 12.09
CA ARG A 406 2.06 34.65 10.98
C ARG A 406 0.60 34.24 11.14
N ARG A 407 -0.12 34.08 10.02
CA ARG A 407 -1.50 33.58 10.03
C ARG A 407 -1.49 32.12 10.46
N VAL A 408 -2.42 31.72 11.30
CA VAL A 408 -2.59 30.34 11.77
C VAL A 408 -4.07 29.96 11.67
N GLU A 409 -4.36 28.71 11.31
CA GLU A 409 -5.70 28.10 11.31
C GLU A 409 -5.64 26.69 11.90
N ALA A 410 -6.71 26.22 12.53
CA ALA A 410 -6.73 24.90 13.19
C ALA A 410 -8.08 24.16 13.07
N GLU A 411 -8.03 22.83 13.07
CA GLU A 411 -9.17 21.90 12.96
C GLU A 411 -9.07 20.80 14.04
N LEU A 412 -10.21 20.26 14.46
CA LEU A 412 -10.35 19.23 15.50
C LEU A 412 -11.37 18.15 15.11
N ASP A 413 -10.95 16.89 15.15
CA ASP A 413 -11.79 15.69 14.98
C ASP A 413 -11.86 14.89 16.28
N ILE A 414 -13.06 14.60 16.80
CA ILE A 414 -13.25 13.77 18.00
C ILE A 414 -13.86 12.43 17.60
N THR A 415 -13.18 11.34 17.94
CA THR A 415 -13.53 9.95 17.56
C THR A 415 -13.50 9.00 18.77
N PRO A 416 -14.20 7.87 18.75
CA PRO A 416 -14.16 6.93 19.89
C PRO A 416 -12.80 6.22 20.03
N GLN A 417 -12.34 6.04 21.27
CA GLN A 417 -11.12 5.31 21.64
C GLN A 417 -11.37 4.48 22.92
N PHE A 418 -10.88 3.25 23.00
CA PHE A 418 -11.02 2.46 24.22
C PHE A 418 -9.96 2.85 25.26
N PHE A 419 -10.40 3.14 26.49
CA PHE A 419 -9.51 3.34 27.62
C PHE A 419 -8.82 2.02 28.00
N SER A 420 -7.52 2.07 28.26
CA SER A 420 -6.74 0.93 28.73
C SER A 420 -5.73 1.37 29.78
N SER A 421 -5.56 0.59 30.85
CA SER A 421 -4.54 0.83 31.88
C SER A 421 -3.52 -0.30 31.94
N PRO A 422 -2.20 -0.03 31.92
CA PRO A 422 -1.16 -1.06 32.04
C PRO A 422 -1.28 -1.91 33.32
N SER A 423 -1.73 -1.33 34.43
CA SER A 423 -1.92 -2.03 35.72
C SER A 423 -3.16 -2.93 35.73
N TRP A 424 -4.09 -2.70 34.81
CA TRP A 424 -5.39 -3.39 34.74
C TRP A 424 -5.69 -3.91 33.34
N ARG A 425 -4.66 -4.39 32.62
CA ARG A 425 -4.80 -4.88 31.24
C ARG A 425 -5.85 -6.00 31.07
N SER A 426 -6.11 -6.74 32.14
CA SER A 426 -7.12 -7.81 32.19
C SER A 426 -8.55 -7.32 32.48
N PHE A 427 -8.74 -6.02 32.74
CA PHE A 427 -10.05 -5.42 32.92
C PHE A 427 -10.49 -4.70 31.66
N ARG A 428 -11.77 -4.84 31.32
CA ARG A 428 -12.43 -4.09 30.25
C ARG A 428 -12.99 -2.78 30.78
N PHE A 429 -12.76 -1.67 30.08
CA PHE A 429 -13.21 -0.33 30.47
C PHE A 429 -14.13 0.33 29.43
N TYR A 430 -14.96 -0.46 28.75
CA TYR A 430 -15.91 0.05 27.77
C TYR A 430 -17.25 -0.67 27.86
N ASP A 431 -18.30 0.04 27.46
CA ASP A 431 -19.66 -0.48 27.39
C ASP A 431 -20.09 -0.72 25.93
N GLU A 432 -20.33 -1.98 25.57
CA GLU A 432 -20.78 -2.37 24.23
C GLU A 432 -22.18 -1.83 23.87
N LYS A 433 -22.97 -1.36 24.85
CA LYS A 433 -24.30 -0.77 24.62
C LYS A 433 -24.24 0.70 24.20
N LYS A 434 -23.11 1.37 24.37
CA LYS A 434 -22.93 2.79 24.03
C LYS A 434 -22.24 2.93 22.68
N SER A 435 -22.59 3.98 21.94
CA SER A 435 -21.95 4.35 20.69
C SER A 435 -21.69 5.86 20.65
N PHE A 436 -20.76 6.29 19.80
CA PHE A 436 -20.42 7.70 19.65
C PHE A 436 -20.26 8.05 18.17
N SER A 437 -20.94 9.11 17.74
CA SER A 437 -20.79 9.67 16.40
C SER A 437 -19.59 10.63 16.38
N PRO A 438 -18.64 10.48 15.45
CA PRO A 438 -17.53 11.41 15.32
C PRO A 438 -17.98 12.86 15.16
N MET A 439 -17.23 13.79 15.75
CA MET A 439 -17.44 15.24 15.63
C MET A 439 -16.26 15.88 14.89
N HIS A 440 -16.53 16.90 14.08
CA HIS A 440 -15.53 17.67 13.33
C HIS A 440 -15.78 19.17 13.53
N GLU A 441 -14.74 19.92 13.89
CA GLU A 441 -14.80 21.33 14.28
C GLU A 441 -13.67 22.15 13.65
N PHE A 442 -14.00 23.29 13.03
CA PHE A 442 -13.02 24.27 12.57
C PHE A 442 -12.86 25.38 13.63
N LEU A 443 -11.64 25.57 14.13
CA LEU A 443 -11.37 26.46 15.28
C LEU A 443 -11.11 27.92 14.86
N GLY A 444 -11.04 28.19 13.55
CA GLY A 444 -10.93 29.54 12.99
C GLY A 444 -9.50 29.99 12.67
N GLU A 445 -9.40 31.21 12.14
CA GLU A 445 -8.14 31.83 11.69
C GLU A 445 -7.67 32.93 12.65
N ASN A 446 -6.37 32.95 12.95
CA ASN A 446 -5.75 33.91 13.87
C ASN A 446 -4.32 34.29 13.43
N ARG A 447 -3.58 34.99 14.30
CA ARG A 447 -2.16 35.30 14.11
C ARG A 447 -1.33 34.93 15.35
N LEU A 448 -0.11 34.44 15.11
CA LEU A 448 0.87 34.17 16.15
C LEU A 448 1.30 35.46 16.85
N ASP A 449 1.52 35.37 18.16
CA ASP A 449 2.00 36.47 19.00
C ASP A 449 3.50 36.76 18.81
N GLU A 450 4.03 37.67 19.63
CA GLU A 450 5.43 38.07 19.64
C GLU A 450 6.42 36.94 19.99
N SER A 451 5.94 35.85 20.58
CA SER A 451 6.69 34.64 20.93
C SER A 451 6.50 33.50 19.92
N GLY A 452 5.81 33.77 18.80
CA GLY A 452 5.52 32.77 17.76
C GLY A 452 4.45 31.77 18.19
N LYS A 453 3.57 32.14 19.12
CA LYS A 453 2.55 31.25 19.69
C LYS A 453 1.15 31.79 19.47
N PHE A 454 0.19 30.90 19.31
CA PHE A 454 -1.22 31.23 19.46
C PHE A 454 -1.94 30.07 20.11
N THR A 455 -2.82 30.38 21.05
CA THR A 455 -3.58 29.37 21.78
C THR A 455 -5.05 29.45 21.41
N TYR A 456 -5.55 28.44 20.71
CA TYR A 456 -6.98 28.24 20.52
C TYR A 456 -7.58 27.67 21.80
N THR A 457 -8.83 28.04 22.08
CA THR A 457 -9.61 27.49 23.17
C THR A 457 -10.80 26.73 22.61
N TYR A 458 -10.93 25.47 23.00
CA TYR A 458 -12.09 24.66 22.67
C TYR A 458 -12.72 24.13 23.96
N LYS A 459 -13.99 24.47 24.19
CA LYS A 459 -14.74 23.98 25.34
C LYS A 459 -15.30 22.61 25.00
N ILE A 460 -14.83 21.58 25.70
CA ILE A 460 -15.32 20.21 25.50
C ILE A 460 -16.78 20.13 25.96
N PRO A 461 -17.70 19.58 25.14
CA PRO A 461 -19.10 19.45 25.53
C PRO A 461 -19.25 18.69 26.85
N GLU A 462 -20.16 19.15 27.72
CA GLU A 462 -20.36 18.57 29.06
C GLU A 462 -21.07 17.20 29.01
N ASN A 463 -21.89 16.95 27.99
CA ASN A 463 -22.79 15.80 27.92
C ASN A 463 -22.30 14.69 26.97
N LEU A 464 -21.01 14.35 27.02
CA LEU A 464 -20.43 13.27 26.21
C LEU A 464 -20.74 11.90 26.82
N LYS A 465 -21.38 11.00 26.05
CA LYS A 465 -21.74 9.65 26.48
C LYS A 465 -21.19 8.52 25.58
N PRO A 466 -19.89 8.49 25.28
CA PRO A 466 -19.29 7.46 24.44
C PRO A 466 -19.14 6.11 25.17
N PRO A 467 -18.79 5.03 24.46
CA PRO A 467 -18.56 3.73 25.10
C PRO A 467 -17.38 3.68 26.07
N SER A 468 -16.41 4.59 25.94
CA SER A 468 -15.20 4.61 26.78
C SER A 468 -14.55 6.00 26.74
N ALA A 469 -13.25 6.10 26.45
CA ALA A 469 -12.58 7.36 26.14
C ALA A 469 -12.90 7.87 24.72
N LEU A 470 -12.41 9.05 24.40
CA LEU A 470 -12.42 9.63 23.05
C LEU A 470 -11.00 10.04 22.67
N LEU A 471 -10.72 10.05 21.37
CA LEU A 471 -9.50 10.57 20.77
C LEU A 471 -9.84 11.84 19.98
N ALA A 472 -9.25 12.96 20.41
CA ALA A 472 -9.24 14.20 19.66
C ALA A 472 -7.99 14.26 18.77
N LYS A 473 -8.18 14.37 17.45
CA LYS A 473 -7.11 14.62 16.46
C LYS A 473 -7.18 16.08 16.05
N ILE A 474 -6.08 16.79 16.20
CA ILE A 474 -6.01 18.23 15.98
C ILE A 474 -4.99 18.47 14.88
N SER A 475 -5.29 19.39 13.96
CA SER A 475 -4.32 19.89 12.99
C SER A 475 -4.28 21.41 13.02
N ALA A 476 -3.10 22.02 12.81
CA ALA A 476 -3.00 23.46 12.59
C ALA A 476 -1.97 23.80 11.53
N THR A 477 -2.30 24.82 10.74
CA THR A 477 -1.50 25.30 9.61
C THR A 477 -1.06 26.74 9.86
N VAL A 478 0.25 27.00 9.82
CA VAL A 478 0.83 28.35 9.92
C VAL A 478 1.32 28.81 8.56
N THR A 479 0.88 30.00 8.13
CA THR A 479 1.12 30.54 6.80
C THR A 479 2.21 31.63 6.79
N GLU A 480 3.21 31.47 5.92
CA GLU A 480 4.22 32.47 5.56
C GLU A 480 3.59 33.70 4.87
N PRO A 481 4.22 34.89 4.89
CA PRO A 481 3.73 36.07 4.16
C PRO A 481 3.57 35.85 2.66
N GLY A 482 4.34 34.91 2.10
CA GLY A 482 4.23 34.48 0.72
C GLY A 482 3.03 33.57 0.41
N GLY A 483 2.21 33.23 1.42
CA GLY A 483 1.01 32.39 1.27
C GLY A 483 1.25 30.88 1.44
N ARG A 484 2.47 30.44 1.75
CA ARG A 484 2.78 29.02 1.96
C ARG A 484 2.48 28.58 3.40
N GLY A 485 1.71 27.51 3.58
CA GLY A 485 1.41 26.92 4.89
C GLY A 485 2.34 25.78 5.28
N VAL A 486 2.63 25.64 6.58
CA VAL A 486 3.23 24.47 7.22
C VAL A 486 2.23 23.93 8.24
N THR A 487 1.95 22.63 8.22
CA THR A 487 0.92 21.99 9.07
C THR A 487 1.56 21.02 10.05
N ASP A 488 1.07 21.01 11.29
CA ASP A 488 1.38 19.99 12.29
C ASP A 488 0.09 19.35 12.85
N MET A 489 0.20 18.14 13.42
CA MET A 489 -0.92 17.38 13.95
C MET A 489 -0.61 16.85 15.36
N ALA A 490 -1.58 16.92 16.28
CA ALA A 490 -1.49 16.26 17.59
C ALA A 490 -2.72 15.41 17.88
N GLN A 491 -2.58 14.52 18.85
CA GLN A 491 -3.65 13.68 19.33
C GLN A 491 -3.71 13.71 20.86
N VAL A 492 -4.90 13.86 21.42
CA VAL A 492 -5.12 13.83 22.87
C VAL A 492 -6.31 12.96 23.22
N THR A 493 -6.23 12.30 24.38
CA THR A 493 -7.36 11.55 24.91
C THR A 493 -8.28 12.48 25.68
N ILE A 494 -9.58 12.40 25.40
CA ILE A 494 -10.60 13.01 26.24
C ILE A 494 -11.18 11.87 27.09
N HIS A 495 -11.19 12.06 28.41
CA HIS A 495 -11.79 11.19 29.40
C HIS A 495 -13.19 11.71 29.76
N PRO A 496 -14.26 11.21 29.13
CA PRO A 496 -15.63 11.68 29.35
C PRO A 496 -16.15 11.36 30.75
N TYR A 497 -15.40 10.53 31.47
CA TYR A 497 -15.75 10.02 32.79
C TYR A 497 -14.60 10.33 33.76
N SER A 498 -14.95 10.86 34.94
CA SER A 498 -13.98 11.15 36.00
C SER A 498 -13.28 9.88 36.53
N HIS A 499 -13.96 8.75 36.41
CA HIS A 499 -13.47 7.43 36.76
C HIS A 499 -13.96 6.44 35.72
N TYR A 500 -13.20 5.38 35.52
CA TYR A 500 -13.56 4.27 34.66
C TYR A 500 -13.84 3.04 35.52
N VAL A 501 -14.95 2.36 35.21
CA VAL A 501 -15.23 1.05 35.77
C VAL A 501 -14.53 0.01 34.91
N GLY A 502 -13.52 -0.62 35.46
CA GLY A 502 -12.97 -1.85 34.94
C GLY A 502 -13.84 -3.01 35.38
N LEU A 503 -14.27 -3.84 34.45
CA LEU A 503 -15.00 -5.06 34.74
C LEU A 503 -14.21 -6.23 34.17
N ARG A 504 -14.13 -7.32 34.93
CA ARG A 504 -13.71 -8.64 34.46
C ARG A 504 -14.49 -9.71 35.19
N LYS A 505 -14.46 -10.93 34.69
CA LYS A 505 -14.96 -12.07 35.46
C LYS A 505 -13.93 -12.45 36.52
N ALA A 506 -14.34 -12.75 37.76
CA ALA A 506 -13.42 -13.06 38.86
C ALA A 506 -12.65 -14.37 38.62
N LYS A 507 -13.28 -15.29 37.89
CA LYS A 507 -12.71 -16.55 37.43
C LYS A 507 -13.04 -16.67 35.95
N GLU A 508 -12.00 -16.66 35.12
CA GLU A 508 -12.14 -17.00 33.70
C GLU A 508 -12.76 -18.41 33.57
N GLY A 509 -13.67 -18.57 32.60
CA GLY A 509 -14.47 -19.79 32.43
C GLY A 509 -15.97 -19.54 32.43
N TYR A 510 -16.77 -20.59 32.58
CA TYR A 510 -18.23 -20.54 32.45
C TYR A 510 -18.95 -20.23 33.77
N ALA A 511 -20.22 -19.83 33.69
CA ALA A 511 -21.04 -19.40 34.80
C ALA A 511 -22.22 -20.35 35.03
N THR A 512 -22.18 -21.33 35.92
CA THR A 512 -23.23 -22.37 35.95
C THR A 512 -24.62 -21.76 36.20
N PRO A 513 -25.68 -22.15 35.46
CA PRO A 513 -27.02 -21.71 35.83
C PRO A 513 -27.33 -22.15 37.25
N SER A 514 -28.04 -21.30 37.99
CA SER A 514 -28.32 -21.46 39.42
C SER A 514 -27.10 -21.42 40.36
N GLU A 515 -25.88 -21.17 39.87
CA GLU A 515 -24.71 -20.89 40.71
C GLU A 515 -24.26 -19.43 40.62
N GLU A 516 -23.66 -18.94 41.70
CA GLU A 516 -23.12 -17.59 41.77
C GLU A 516 -21.92 -17.41 40.84
N THR A 517 -22.06 -16.50 39.89
CA THR A 517 -20.98 -16.08 39.00
C THR A 517 -20.35 -14.80 39.51
N TRP A 518 -19.11 -14.92 39.96
CA TRP A 518 -18.37 -13.80 40.53
C TRP A 518 -17.73 -12.93 39.44
N PHE A 519 -17.95 -11.63 39.56
CA PHE A 519 -17.31 -10.58 38.78
C PHE A 519 -16.41 -9.76 39.67
N GLU A 520 -15.28 -9.37 39.09
CA GLU A 520 -14.36 -8.44 39.71
C GLU A 520 -14.50 -7.10 39.01
N TYR A 521 -14.60 -6.06 39.81
CA TYR A 521 -14.61 -4.71 39.31
C TYR A 521 -13.51 -3.92 39.99
N VAL A 522 -12.96 -2.96 39.26
CA VAL A 522 -12.05 -1.98 39.80
C VAL A 522 -12.50 -0.64 39.26
N THR A 523 -12.71 0.32 40.13
CA THR A 523 -12.93 1.70 39.67
C THR A 523 -11.60 2.40 39.70
N VAL A 524 -11.18 2.95 38.57
CA VAL A 524 -9.88 3.62 38.46
C VAL A 524 -10.08 5.05 37.99
N ASN A 525 -9.21 5.94 38.43
CA ASN A 525 -9.05 7.22 37.76
C ASN A 525 -8.36 7.02 36.38
N PRO A 526 -8.31 8.04 35.51
CA PRO A 526 -7.66 7.91 34.20
C PRO A 526 -6.17 7.56 34.22
N GLN A 527 -5.49 7.73 35.36
CA GLN A 527 -4.11 7.30 35.57
C GLN A 527 -3.99 5.80 35.91
N GLY A 528 -5.13 5.11 36.06
CA GLY A 528 -5.17 3.69 36.42
C GLY A 528 -5.00 3.43 37.92
N GLN A 529 -5.14 4.42 38.78
CA GLN A 529 -5.11 4.22 40.24
C GLN A 529 -6.51 3.84 40.75
N PRO A 530 -6.65 2.82 41.61
CA PRO A 530 -7.94 2.39 42.12
C PRO A 530 -8.55 3.41 43.08
N VAL A 531 -9.89 3.51 43.08
CA VAL A 531 -10.68 4.45 43.89
C VAL A 531 -11.78 3.69 44.63
N ALA A 532 -11.95 4.00 45.92
CA ALA A 532 -12.95 3.40 46.80
C ALA A 532 -14.21 4.27 46.98
N ASP A 533 -15.21 3.74 47.69
CA ASP A 533 -16.42 4.41 48.18
C ASP A 533 -17.39 4.99 47.13
N ARG A 534 -17.24 4.61 45.85
CA ARG A 534 -18.15 4.97 44.75
C ARG A 534 -19.31 3.98 44.65
N ASN A 535 -20.50 4.48 44.36
CA ASN A 535 -21.70 3.66 44.18
C ASN A 535 -21.81 3.12 42.74
N LEU A 536 -21.68 1.80 42.57
CA LEU A 536 -21.76 1.12 41.29
C LEU A 536 -23.07 0.35 41.18
N GLU A 537 -23.86 0.70 40.17
CA GLU A 537 -25.08 0.01 39.78
C GLU A 537 -24.74 -1.15 38.84
N VAL A 538 -25.10 -2.36 39.24
CA VAL A 538 -24.93 -3.59 38.47
C VAL A 538 -26.27 -3.95 37.85
N GLU A 539 -26.31 -4.03 36.53
CA GLU A 539 -27.45 -4.52 35.75
C GLU A 539 -27.06 -5.84 35.08
N PHE A 540 -27.86 -6.88 35.33
CA PHE A 540 -27.64 -8.21 34.82
C PHE A 540 -28.76 -8.56 33.85
N TYR A 541 -28.42 -8.70 32.57
CA TYR A 541 -29.36 -8.99 31.50
C TYR A 541 -29.19 -10.41 30.97
N ARG A 542 -30.29 -11.06 30.60
CA ARG A 542 -30.31 -12.19 29.68
C ARG A 542 -30.41 -11.65 28.25
N VAL A 543 -29.55 -12.14 27.36
CA VAL A 543 -29.48 -11.70 25.97
C VAL A 543 -29.94 -12.84 25.07
N TYR A 544 -31.00 -12.62 24.31
CA TYR A 544 -31.49 -13.55 23.30
C TYR A 544 -31.81 -12.79 22.01
N TRP A 545 -31.86 -13.51 20.91
CA TRP A 545 -32.10 -12.92 19.60
C TRP A 545 -33.50 -13.27 19.12
N HIS A 546 -34.29 -12.25 18.76
CA HIS A 546 -35.54 -12.45 18.05
C HIS A 546 -35.27 -12.38 16.56
N SER A 547 -35.22 -13.54 15.92
CA SER A 547 -35.11 -13.65 14.47
C SER A 547 -36.46 -13.41 13.82
N ILE A 548 -36.68 -12.22 13.28
CA ILE A 548 -37.87 -11.91 12.49
C ILE A 548 -37.51 -11.82 10.99
N LEU A 549 -38.35 -12.41 10.16
CA LEU A 549 -38.13 -12.47 8.72
C LEU A 549 -38.49 -11.12 8.08
N LYS A 550 -37.49 -10.32 7.67
CA LYS A 550 -37.68 -8.97 7.11
C LYS A 550 -37.43 -8.96 5.60
N ARG A 551 -38.33 -8.32 4.85
CA ARG A 551 -38.21 -8.17 3.39
C ARG A 551 -37.27 -7.01 3.06
N MET A 552 -36.13 -7.29 2.45
CA MET A 552 -35.11 -6.29 2.11
C MET A 552 -35.04 -6.05 0.60
N GLY A 553 -35.02 -4.76 0.22
CA GLY A 553 -34.86 -4.29 -1.16
C GLY A 553 -36.11 -4.40 -2.05
N LYS A 554 -36.13 -3.62 -3.14
CA LYS A 554 -37.24 -3.57 -4.12
C LYS A 554 -37.52 -4.91 -4.85
N ARG A 555 -36.62 -5.91 -4.73
CA ARG A 555 -36.74 -7.26 -5.33
C ARG A 555 -37.19 -8.35 -4.35
N GLY A 556 -37.58 -8.00 -3.13
CA GLY A 556 -38.38 -8.88 -2.26
C GLY A 556 -37.70 -10.12 -1.69
N ARG A 557 -36.38 -10.08 -1.44
CA ARG A 557 -35.73 -11.16 -0.69
C ARG A 557 -36.05 -11.03 0.80
N TYR A 558 -36.50 -12.13 1.39
CA TYR A 558 -36.69 -12.26 2.83
C TYR A 558 -35.37 -12.66 3.46
N ARG A 559 -34.94 -11.94 4.50
CA ARG A 559 -33.77 -12.28 5.29
C ARG A 559 -34.18 -12.29 6.75
N TYR A 560 -33.77 -13.31 7.51
CA TYR A 560 -33.87 -13.26 8.96
C TYR A 560 -32.99 -12.11 9.45
N VAL A 561 -33.63 -11.11 10.04
CA VAL A 561 -32.95 -10.05 10.78
C VAL A 561 -33.14 -10.42 12.23
N SER A 562 -32.07 -10.89 12.84
CA SER A 562 -32.01 -11.14 14.27
C SER A 562 -31.88 -9.79 14.98
N GLU A 563 -32.89 -9.42 15.75
CA GLU A 563 -32.86 -8.24 16.62
C GLU A 563 -32.44 -8.70 18.03
N LYS A 564 -31.41 -8.06 18.60
CA LYS A 564 -30.91 -8.35 19.96
C LYS A 564 -31.99 -7.93 20.95
N VAL A 565 -32.45 -8.85 21.79
CA VAL A 565 -33.35 -8.58 22.91
C VAL A 565 -32.57 -8.78 24.21
N GLU A 566 -32.62 -7.77 25.07
CA GLU A 566 -31.98 -7.77 26.38
C GLU A 566 -33.07 -7.71 27.45
N GLU A 567 -33.16 -8.74 28.29
CA GLU A 567 -34.13 -8.84 29.39
C GLU A 567 -33.40 -8.66 30.71
N LEU A 568 -33.76 -7.63 31.49
CA LEU A 568 -33.14 -7.35 32.78
C LEU A 568 -33.59 -8.39 33.82
N ILE A 569 -32.65 -9.17 34.34
CA ILE A 569 -32.89 -10.23 35.33
C ILE A 569 -32.70 -9.70 36.75
N GLN A 570 -31.62 -8.96 36.99
CA GLN A 570 -31.27 -8.47 38.32
C GLN A 570 -30.66 -7.08 38.23
N LYS A 571 -30.94 -6.24 39.23
CA LYS A 571 -30.36 -4.91 39.39
C LYS A 571 -30.07 -4.64 40.87
N PHE A 572 -28.83 -4.29 41.21
CA PHE A 572 -28.40 -4.02 42.59
C PHE A 572 -27.16 -3.12 42.61
N ASN A 573 -26.79 -2.61 43.79
CA ASN A 573 -25.65 -1.71 43.96
C ASN A 573 -24.51 -2.37 44.72
N VAL A 574 -23.28 -2.01 44.37
CA VAL A 574 -22.05 -2.37 45.09
C VAL A 574 -21.18 -1.14 45.29
N VAL A 575 -20.36 -1.13 46.34
CA VAL A 575 -19.48 0.00 46.67
C VAL A 575 -18.05 -0.33 46.25
N SER A 576 -17.38 0.57 45.54
CA SER A 576 -15.97 0.36 45.13
C SER A 576 -15.01 0.31 46.31
N GLN A 577 -13.92 -0.44 46.16
CA GLN A 577 -12.86 -0.58 47.18
C GLN A 577 -11.55 -0.01 46.63
N ALA A 578 -10.55 0.19 47.50
CA ALA A 578 -9.21 0.64 47.11
C ALA A 578 -8.41 -0.52 46.47
N GLY A 579 -8.95 -1.09 45.40
CA GLY A 579 -8.48 -2.31 44.76
C GLY A 579 -9.63 -3.02 44.05
N ILE A 580 -9.51 -4.35 43.95
CA ILE A 580 -10.51 -5.18 43.28
C ILE A 580 -11.68 -5.43 44.22
N GLY A 581 -12.87 -4.97 43.85
CA GLY A 581 -14.14 -5.37 44.46
C GLY A 581 -14.70 -6.61 43.76
N ARG A 582 -15.62 -7.31 44.44
CA ARG A 582 -16.29 -8.51 43.93
C ARG A 582 -17.79 -8.46 44.15
N PHE A 583 -18.55 -8.98 43.20
CA PHE A 583 -19.97 -9.28 43.35
C PHE A 583 -20.32 -10.55 42.59
N SER A 584 -21.45 -11.16 42.93
CA SER A 584 -21.97 -12.28 42.17
C SER A 584 -23.31 -11.95 41.51
N VAL A 585 -23.55 -12.59 40.38
CA VAL A 585 -24.86 -12.69 39.74
C VAL A 585 -25.16 -14.15 39.51
N THR A 586 -26.41 -14.56 39.64
CA THR A 586 -26.81 -15.97 39.45
C THR A 586 -27.62 -16.06 38.17
N PRO A 587 -27.07 -16.61 37.08
CA PRO A 587 -27.84 -16.86 35.88
C PRO A 587 -28.96 -17.87 36.17
N ASP A 588 -30.18 -17.55 35.74
CA ASP A 588 -31.35 -18.39 35.96
C ASP A 588 -31.43 -19.58 34.98
N GLN A 589 -30.82 -19.44 33.80
CA GLN A 589 -30.86 -20.41 32.71
C GLN A 589 -29.53 -20.48 31.95
N TYR A 590 -29.42 -21.42 31.03
CA TYR A 590 -28.33 -21.47 30.05
C TYR A 590 -28.51 -20.38 28.98
N GLY A 591 -27.41 -19.79 28.52
CA GLY A 591 -27.44 -18.83 27.41
C GLY A 591 -26.54 -17.62 27.62
N LYS A 592 -26.66 -16.63 26.72
CA LYS A 592 -25.87 -15.39 26.78
C LYS A 592 -26.48 -14.45 27.81
N TYR A 593 -25.63 -13.90 28.65
CA TYR A 593 -25.95 -12.84 29.58
C TYR A 593 -25.01 -11.66 29.37
N LEU A 594 -25.42 -10.49 29.86
CA LEU A 594 -24.65 -9.26 29.83
C LEU A 594 -24.69 -8.64 31.22
N VAL A 595 -23.53 -8.52 31.86
CA VAL A 595 -23.38 -7.66 33.04
C VAL A 595 -22.96 -6.29 32.57
N VAL A 596 -23.68 -5.27 33.00
CA VAL A 596 -23.29 -3.87 32.88
C VAL A 596 -23.05 -3.37 34.29
N VAL A 597 -21.85 -2.87 34.56
CA VAL A 597 -21.54 -2.17 35.80
C VAL A 597 -21.38 -0.71 35.48
N ARG A 598 -22.19 0.13 36.09
CA ARG A 598 -22.21 1.57 35.89
C ARG A 598 -21.91 2.29 37.19
N ASP A 599 -20.91 3.15 37.18
CA ASP A 599 -20.74 4.14 38.24
C ASP A 599 -21.84 5.21 38.11
N VAL A 600 -22.69 5.33 39.13
CA VAL A 600 -23.84 6.24 39.13
C VAL A 600 -23.39 7.69 39.10
N GLU A 601 -22.26 7.99 39.73
CA GLU A 601 -21.74 9.34 39.86
C GLU A 601 -20.99 9.78 38.59
N SER A 602 -20.08 8.96 38.07
CA SER A 602 -19.31 9.33 36.87
C SER A 602 -20.05 9.04 35.56
N GLY A 603 -21.02 8.13 35.57
CA GLY A 603 -21.73 7.67 34.37
C GLY A 603 -20.90 6.71 33.48
N ALA A 604 -19.66 6.40 33.87
CA ALA A 604 -18.87 5.36 33.23
C ALA A 604 -19.56 4.03 33.41
N SER A 605 -19.57 3.25 32.34
CA SER A 605 -20.01 1.87 32.40
C SER A 605 -18.98 0.99 31.71
N SER A 606 -18.90 -0.24 32.20
CA SER A 606 -18.25 -1.32 31.49
C SER A 606 -19.21 -2.48 31.42
N SER A 607 -19.19 -3.18 30.30
CA SER A 607 -20.05 -4.33 30.10
C SER A 607 -19.31 -5.54 29.59
N ILE A 608 -19.65 -6.67 30.18
CA ILE A 608 -19.12 -7.98 29.83
C ILE A 608 -20.30 -8.88 29.52
N SER A 609 -20.36 -9.32 28.28
CA SER A 609 -21.18 -10.48 27.95
C SER A 609 -20.47 -11.75 28.37
N PHE A 610 -21.19 -12.65 29.01
CA PHE A 610 -20.70 -13.97 29.38
C PHE A 610 -21.82 -14.97 29.17
N TYR A 611 -21.50 -16.25 29.06
CA TYR A 611 -22.52 -17.28 28.97
C TYR A 611 -22.61 -18.08 30.25
N ALA A 612 -23.86 -18.36 30.61
CA ALA A 612 -24.18 -19.20 31.73
C ALA A 612 -24.17 -20.67 31.33
N SER A 613 -23.30 -21.43 31.98
CA SER A 613 -22.70 -22.67 31.56
C SER A 613 -21.87 -23.30 32.72
N GLY A 614 -21.93 -24.61 32.97
CA GLY A 614 -21.45 -25.25 34.21
C GLY A 614 -19.94 -25.55 34.34
N TRP A 615 -19.49 -25.88 35.57
CA TRP A 615 -18.13 -26.39 35.83
C TRP A 615 -18.08 -27.92 35.67
N GLY A 616 -17.19 -28.42 34.82
CA GLY A 616 -17.20 -29.82 34.36
C GLY A 616 -18.14 -30.07 33.17
N TYR A 617 -18.97 -29.09 32.82
CA TYR A 617 -19.83 -29.11 31.65
C TYR A 617 -20.12 -27.68 31.20
N ALA A 618 -19.54 -27.26 30.09
CA ALA A 618 -19.65 -25.91 29.60
C ALA A 618 -20.58 -25.80 28.37
N PRO A 619 -21.85 -25.42 28.49
CA PRO A 619 -22.61 -24.97 27.33
C PRO A 619 -22.13 -23.58 26.92
N TRP A 620 -21.10 -23.58 26.07
CA TRP A 620 -20.97 -22.66 24.94
C TRP A 620 -21.16 -21.18 25.25
N ALA A 621 -20.05 -20.55 25.63
CA ALA A 621 -19.53 -19.50 24.77
C ALA A 621 -18.04 -19.30 24.91
N MET A 622 -17.37 -19.62 23.82
CA MET A 622 -16.40 -18.67 23.32
C MET A 622 -17.12 -17.81 22.27
N ASP A 623 -16.70 -16.57 22.16
CA ASP A 623 -16.89 -15.82 20.92
C ASP A 623 -16.26 -16.56 19.71
N HIS A 624 -15.22 -17.37 19.96
CA HIS A 624 -14.47 -18.19 18.99
C HIS A 624 -14.06 -19.58 19.54
N PRO A 625 -14.94 -20.60 19.54
CA PRO A 625 -14.72 -21.90 20.20
C PRO A 625 -13.56 -22.74 19.64
N ASP A 626 -12.99 -22.30 18.54
CA ASP A 626 -11.85 -22.86 17.80
C ASP A 626 -10.50 -22.22 18.18
N ARG A 627 -10.46 -21.32 19.18
CA ARG A 627 -9.24 -20.65 19.66
C ARG A 627 -8.64 -21.30 20.90
N LEU A 628 -7.32 -21.29 21.00
CA LEU A 628 -6.54 -21.65 22.18
C LEU A 628 -5.71 -20.42 22.60
N GLU A 629 -5.75 -20.03 23.87
CA GLU A 629 -5.01 -18.87 24.38
C GLU A 629 -3.66 -19.31 24.92
N LEU A 630 -2.61 -18.55 24.58
CA LEU A 630 -1.23 -18.77 25.00
C LEU A 630 -0.67 -17.49 25.60
N ASP A 631 -0.51 -17.48 26.93
CA ASP A 631 0.04 -16.34 27.66
C ASP A 631 1.49 -16.59 28.07
N LEU A 632 2.37 -15.62 27.81
CA LEU A 632 3.77 -15.61 28.24
C LEU A 632 3.93 -14.83 29.56
N ASP A 633 4.84 -15.28 30.42
CA ASP A 633 5.12 -14.62 31.70
C ASP A 633 5.91 -13.30 31.56
N LYS A 634 6.62 -13.09 30.45
CA LYS A 634 7.35 -11.86 30.12
C LYS A 634 7.11 -11.43 28.68
N SER A 635 7.29 -10.14 28.41
CA SER A 635 7.23 -9.60 27.04
C SER A 635 8.52 -9.82 26.24
N GLU A 636 9.66 -10.04 26.89
CA GLU A 636 10.97 -10.27 26.26
C GLU A 636 11.84 -11.14 27.19
N TYR A 637 12.65 -12.01 26.60
CA TYR A 637 13.52 -12.95 27.31
C TYR A 637 14.99 -12.78 26.94
N GLN A 638 15.88 -13.06 27.89
CA GLN A 638 17.31 -13.21 27.62
C GLN A 638 17.61 -14.66 27.19
N VAL A 639 18.66 -14.85 26.39
CA VAL A 639 19.11 -16.19 26.01
C VAL A 639 19.58 -16.95 27.25
N GLY A 640 19.09 -18.18 27.42
CA GLY A 640 19.31 -19.00 28.61
C GLY A 640 18.23 -18.88 29.69
N GLU A 641 17.30 -17.93 29.59
CA GLU A 641 16.11 -17.91 30.46
C GLU A 641 15.10 -19.01 30.06
N THR A 642 14.20 -19.37 30.98
CA THR A 642 13.07 -20.26 30.71
C THR A 642 11.78 -19.45 30.65
N ALA A 643 11.11 -19.46 29.50
CA ALA A 643 9.79 -18.88 29.33
C ALA A 643 8.71 -19.82 29.87
N ARG A 644 7.73 -19.26 30.58
CA ARG A 644 6.55 -19.99 31.06
C ARG A 644 5.35 -19.60 30.21
N VAL A 645 4.78 -20.59 29.52
CA VAL A 645 3.60 -20.45 28.68
C VAL A 645 2.40 -21.04 29.39
N GLN A 646 1.40 -20.23 29.70
CA GLN A 646 0.10 -20.72 30.15
C GLN A 646 -0.79 -21.02 28.94
N VAL A 647 -1.19 -22.28 28.81
CA VAL A 647 -2.16 -22.76 27.81
C VAL A 647 -3.55 -22.73 28.42
N ARG A 648 -4.50 -22.06 27.75
CA ARG A 648 -5.92 -22.12 28.09
C ARG A 648 -6.69 -22.66 26.88
N ALA A 649 -7.33 -23.78 27.11
CA ALA A 649 -7.95 -24.62 26.10
C ALA A 649 -9.48 -24.62 26.26
N PRO A 650 -10.25 -24.69 25.16
CA PRO A 650 -11.70 -24.79 25.23
C PRO A 650 -12.23 -26.13 25.74
N PHE A 651 -11.40 -27.17 25.66
CA PHE A 651 -11.74 -28.53 26.04
C PHE A 651 -10.48 -29.30 26.45
N SER A 652 -10.64 -30.43 27.14
CA SER A 652 -9.56 -31.40 27.29
C SER A 652 -9.34 -32.17 26.00
N GLY A 653 -8.12 -32.64 25.76
CA GLY A 653 -7.79 -33.28 24.50
C GLY A 653 -6.30 -33.49 24.31
N LYS A 654 -5.89 -33.75 23.07
CA LYS A 654 -4.49 -33.95 22.71
C LYS A 654 -3.92 -32.70 22.05
N LEU A 655 -2.85 -32.17 22.61
CA LEU A 655 -2.17 -30.96 22.21
C LEU A 655 -0.92 -31.28 21.40
N PHE A 656 -0.83 -30.74 20.21
CA PHE A 656 0.39 -30.68 19.41
C PHE A 656 0.98 -29.26 19.51
N LEU A 657 2.01 -29.13 20.34
CA LEU A 657 2.75 -27.88 20.53
C LEU A 657 3.97 -27.87 19.61
N THR A 658 4.22 -26.75 18.94
CA THR A 658 5.42 -26.48 18.15
C THR A 658 6.03 -25.14 18.52
N LEU A 659 7.35 -25.11 18.63
CA LEU A 659 8.14 -23.88 18.57
C LEU A 659 8.57 -23.66 17.14
N GLU A 660 8.05 -22.61 16.51
CA GLU A 660 8.14 -22.48 15.07
C GLU A 660 8.31 -21.03 14.59
N ARG A 661 8.90 -20.87 13.41
CA ARG A 661 8.97 -19.58 12.70
C ARG A 661 9.04 -19.81 11.20
N GLU A 662 10.23 -20.11 10.66
CA GLU A 662 10.46 -20.58 9.29
C GLU A 662 10.40 -22.10 9.18
N LYS A 663 10.74 -22.76 10.28
CA LYS A 663 10.73 -24.20 10.48
C LYS A 663 10.20 -24.50 11.87
N ILE A 664 9.99 -25.79 12.16
CA ILE A 664 9.72 -26.27 13.52
C ILE A 664 11.08 -26.52 14.20
N PHE A 665 11.37 -25.78 15.27
CA PHE A 665 12.56 -25.95 16.10
C PHE A 665 12.40 -27.10 17.09
N GLU A 666 11.21 -27.19 17.69
CA GLU A 666 10.87 -28.19 18.69
C GLU A 666 9.38 -28.52 18.58
N HIS A 667 8.99 -29.75 18.90
CA HIS A 667 7.59 -30.14 19.01
C HIS A 667 7.37 -31.00 20.26
N ARG A 668 6.14 -30.97 20.82
CA ARG A 668 5.71 -31.82 21.93
C ARG A 668 4.26 -32.25 21.70
N VAL A 669 3.97 -33.53 21.90
CA VAL A 669 2.60 -34.07 21.96
C VAL A 669 2.24 -34.26 23.44
N LEU A 670 1.21 -33.57 23.91
CA LEU A 670 0.80 -33.58 25.31
C LEU A 670 -0.68 -33.93 25.44
N ASN A 671 -1.06 -34.67 26.47
CA ASN A 671 -2.46 -34.85 26.82
C ASN A 671 -2.87 -33.79 27.84
N LEU A 672 -3.85 -32.96 27.48
CA LEU A 672 -4.48 -32.00 28.36
C LEU A 672 -5.65 -32.69 29.04
N GLU A 673 -5.47 -33.08 30.30
CA GLU A 673 -6.53 -33.69 31.12
C GLU A 673 -7.63 -32.68 31.50
N GLY A 674 -7.28 -31.39 31.53
CA GLY A 674 -8.18 -30.28 31.79
C GLY A 674 -8.13 -29.21 30.70
N ASN A 675 -8.73 -28.06 30.99
CA ASN A 675 -8.81 -26.90 30.09
C ASN A 675 -7.66 -25.88 30.28
N THR A 676 -6.67 -26.18 31.13
CA THR A 676 -5.48 -25.34 31.32
C THR A 676 -4.22 -26.19 31.56
N ALA A 677 -3.06 -25.68 31.12
CA ALA A 677 -1.74 -26.25 31.43
C ALA A 677 -0.67 -25.16 31.45
N THR A 678 0.47 -25.42 32.10
CA THR A 678 1.65 -24.54 32.06
C THR A 678 2.82 -25.29 31.45
N LEU A 679 3.50 -24.68 30.48
CA LEU A 679 4.62 -25.27 29.75
C LEU A 679 5.87 -24.42 29.97
N GLU A 680 7.00 -25.08 30.22
CA GLU A 680 8.30 -24.43 30.35
C GLU A 680 9.13 -24.62 29.07
N ILE A 681 9.67 -23.51 28.56
CA ILE A 681 10.37 -23.43 27.28
C ILE A 681 11.73 -22.74 27.48
N PRO A 682 12.87 -23.44 27.29
CA PRO A 682 14.18 -22.81 27.36
C PRO A 682 14.42 -21.89 26.16
N VAL A 683 14.83 -20.65 26.40
CA VAL A 683 15.04 -19.64 25.35
C VAL A 683 16.44 -19.77 24.76
N LEU A 684 16.51 -20.14 23.47
CA LEU A 684 17.75 -20.39 22.75
C LEU A 684 18.18 -19.20 21.88
N GLU A 685 19.48 -19.09 21.59
CA GLU A 685 20.04 -18.06 20.70
C GLU A 685 19.40 -18.11 19.29
N SER A 686 19.08 -19.31 18.78
CA SER A 686 18.44 -19.53 17.49
C SER A 686 17.04 -18.92 17.38
N TYR A 687 16.41 -18.60 18.52
CA TYR A 687 15.11 -17.95 18.55
C TYR A 687 15.19 -16.45 18.30
N LYS A 688 16.38 -15.84 18.21
CA LYS A 688 16.48 -14.42 17.89
C LYS A 688 15.92 -14.10 16.49
N PRO A 689 15.24 -12.94 16.32
CA PRO A 689 14.80 -12.01 17.36
C PRO A 689 13.49 -12.44 18.07
N ASN A 690 12.78 -13.43 17.52
CA ASN A 690 11.61 -14.08 18.14
C ASN A 690 11.36 -15.49 17.58
N VAL A 691 10.65 -16.33 18.33
CA VAL A 691 10.07 -17.61 17.87
C VAL A 691 8.57 -17.62 18.22
N TYR A 692 7.75 -18.41 17.54
CA TYR A 692 6.34 -18.57 17.90
C TYR A 692 6.11 -19.85 18.68
N VAL A 693 5.29 -19.75 19.72
CA VAL A 693 4.70 -20.91 20.39
C VAL A 693 3.35 -21.15 19.71
N SER A 694 3.21 -22.26 18.97
CA SER A 694 1.97 -22.66 18.29
C SER A 694 1.42 -23.94 18.92
N ALA A 695 0.11 -24.02 19.11
CA ALA A 695 -0.54 -25.17 19.71
C ALA A 695 -1.83 -25.52 18.95
N HIS A 696 -1.97 -26.80 18.56
CA HIS A 696 -3.21 -27.36 18.03
C HIS A 696 -3.75 -28.38 19.02
N LEU A 697 -4.97 -28.17 19.50
CA LEU A 697 -5.63 -29.07 20.42
C LEU A 697 -6.77 -29.77 19.69
N ILE A 698 -6.83 -31.10 19.78
CA ILE A 698 -7.90 -31.91 19.19
C ILE A 698 -8.64 -32.69 20.27
N ARG A 699 -9.94 -32.95 20.07
CA ARG A 699 -10.75 -33.79 20.95
C ARG A 699 -11.55 -34.85 20.20
N SER A 700 -12.03 -35.84 20.95
CA SER A 700 -12.73 -37.01 20.46
C SER A 700 -14.05 -36.61 19.81
N THR A 701 -14.39 -37.26 18.69
CA THR A 701 -15.70 -37.11 18.06
C THR A 701 -16.80 -37.96 18.72
N GLU A 702 -16.47 -38.93 19.58
CA GLU A 702 -17.46 -39.72 20.33
C GLU A 702 -18.12 -38.88 21.44
N SER A 703 -17.37 -37.93 21.98
CA SER A 703 -17.84 -36.95 22.96
C SER A 703 -18.11 -35.57 22.36
N LEU A 704 -18.24 -35.47 21.03
CA LEU A 704 -18.54 -34.20 20.37
C LEU A 704 -20.00 -33.82 20.61
N GLU A 705 -20.20 -32.78 21.40
CA GLU A 705 -21.52 -32.17 21.51
C GLU A 705 -21.87 -31.41 20.22
N ARG A 706 -23.17 -31.23 19.96
CA ARG A 706 -23.70 -30.54 18.79
C ARG A 706 -23.17 -29.10 18.71
N ASP A 707 -22.76 -28.64 17.53
CA ASP A 707 -22.23 -27.29 17.26
C ASP A 707 -20.92 -26.91 17.97
N THR A 708 -20.11 -27.91 18.35
CA THR A 708 -18.84 -27.68 19.05
C THR A 708 -17.62 -28.07 18.22
N PRO A 709 -16.52 -27.29 18.22
CA PRO A 709 -15.39 -27.56 17.33
C PRO A 709 -14.56 -28.74 17.79
N ALA A 710 -14.14 -29.58 16.86
CA ALA A 710 -13.27 -30.72 17.14
C ALA A 710 -11.79 -30.31 17.38
N ARG A 711 -11.45 -29.05 17.08
CA ARG A 711 -10.09 -28.50 17.16
C ARG A 711 -10.08 -27.08 17.72
N ALA A 712 -9.04 -26.76 18.49
CA ALA A 712 -8.67 -25.40 18.87
C ALA A 712 -7.23 -25.06 18.45
N PHE A 713 -6.95 -23.82 18.06
CA PHE A 713 -5.61 -23.36 17.65
C PHE A 713 -5.22 -22.05 18.34
N GLY A 714 -3.96 -21.95 18.73
CA GLY A 714 -3.39 -20.79 19.38
C GLY A 714 -1.95 -20.56 18.96
N VAL A 715 -1.55 -19.30 18.79
CA VAL A 715 -0.16 -18.94 18.52
C VAL A 715 0.21 -17.59 19.16
N THR A 716 1.40 -17.50 19.75
CA THR A 716 1.92 -16.27 20.39
C THR A 716 3.43 -16.10 20.14
N PRO A 717 3.93 -14.87 19.88
CA PRO A 717 5.36 -14.61 19.70
C PRO A 717 6.11 -14.52 21.03
N LEU A 718 7.22 -15.26 21.14
CA LEU A 718 8.21 -15.15 22.21
C LEU A 718 9.39 -14.30 21.72
N MET A 719 9.55 -13.10 22.28
CA MET A 719 10.59 -12.15 21.89
C MET A 719 11.91 -12.39 22.63
N VAL A 720 13.04 -12.28 21.94
CA VAL A 720 14.38 -12.50 22.50
C VAL A 720 15.22 -11.24 22.37
N ASN A 721 15.85 -10.83 23.48
CA ASN A 721 16.60 -9.59 23.57
C ASN A 721 17.81 -9.55 22.61
N SER A 722 18.00 -8.40 21.94
CA SER A 722 19.06 -8.15 20.97
C SER A 722 19.91 -6.91 21.26
N HIS A 723 19.86 -6.34 22.48
CA HIS A 723 20.58 -5.11 22.81
C HIS A 723 22.10 -5.23 22.71
N ALA A 724 22.65 -6.44 22.92
CA ALA A 724 24.08 -6.71 22.78
C ALA A 724 24.61 -6.49 21.33
N ASN A 725 23.72 -6.36 20.36
CA ASN A 725 24.03 -6.08 18.96
C ASN A 725 23.96 -4.58 18.60
N ARG A 726 23.70 -3.67 19.56
CA ARG A 726 23.73 -2.22 19.34
C ARG A 726 25.14 -1.64 19.46
N LEU A 727 25.54 -0.81 18.51
CA LEU A 727 26.72 0.06 18.60
C LEU A 727 26.33 1.42 19.17
N ASN A 728 27.18 1.98 20.04
CA ASN A 728 26.99 3.33 20.55
C ASN A 728 27.73 4.32 19.63
N VAL A 729 27.00 5.19 18.94
CA VAL A 729 27.53 6.21 18.02
C VAL A 729 27.35 7.59 18.66
N THR A 730 28.42 8.37 18.75
CA THR A 730 28.39 9.74 19.27
C THR A 730 28.89 10.74 18.23
N LEU A 731 28.18 11.86 18.09
CA LEU A 731 28.50 12.97 17.18
C LEU A 731 29.01 14.19 17.97
N ASP A 732 30.16 14.72 17.56
CA ASP A 732 30.73 15.97 18.06
C ASP A 732 30.68 17.02 16.95
N VAL A 733 29.66 17.89 17.06
CA VAL A 733 29.40 19.05 16.21
C VAL A 733 29.05 20.25 17.10
N PRO A 734 29.38 21.49 16.69
CA PRO A 734 28.94 22.69 17.40
C PRO A 734 27.41 22.80 17.38
N ASP A 735 26.85 23.69 18.19
CA ASP A 735 25.40 23.93 18.20
C ASP A 735 24.99 24.97 17.15
N GLU A 736 25.91 25.85 16.74
CA GLU A 736 25.69 26.91 15.73
C GLU A 736 26.94 27.17 14.88
N ILE A 737 26.75 27.45 13.58
CA ILE A 737 27.77 27.95 12.64
C ILE A 737 27.22 29.07 11.76
N ARG A 738 28.12 29.76 11.04
CA ARG A 738 27.76 30.75 10.03
C ARG A 738 27.61 30.12 8.63
N PRO A 739 26.81 30.69 7.73
CA PRO A 739 26.82 30.32 6.32
C PRO A 739 28.19 30.62 5.67
N ASN A 740 28.46 30.02 4.50
CA ASN A 740 29.74 30.13 3.80
C ASN A 740 30.95 29.72 4.67
N SER A 741 30.76 28.72 5.53
CA SER A 741 31.80 28.17 6.41
C SER A 741 31.90 26.65 6.27
N THR A 742 33.03 26.09 6.70
CA THR A 742 33.25 24.64 6.68
C THR A 742 32.81 24.00 8.00
N LEU A 743 31.82 23.13 7.96
CA LEU A 743 31.39 22.29 9.08
C LEU A 743 32.31 21.07 9.22
N LYS A 744 32.90 20.86 10.40
CA LYS A 744 33.64 19.63 10.73
C LYS A 744 32.79 18.73 11.64
N VAL A 745 32.44 17.54 11.16
CA VAL A 745 31.69 16.53 11.92
C VAL A 745 32.66 15.47 12.42
N LYS A 746 32.87 15.39 13.73
CA LYS A 746 33.65 14.30 14.35
C LYS A 746 32.70 13.24 14.91
N PHE A 747 33.06 11.97 14.77
CA PHE A 747 32.25 10.88 15.28
C PHE A 747 33.09 9.79 15.95
N GLN A 748 32.46 9.07 16.87
CA GLN A 748 33.06 7.96 17.62
C GLN A 748 32.06 6.83 17.76
N VAL A 749 32.48 5.61 17.42
CA VAL A 749 31.72 4.36 17.60
C VAL A 749 32.35 3.55 18.74
N LYS A 750 31.54 3.05 19.67
CA LYS A 750 31.95 2.19 20.80
C LYS A 750 31.07 0.95 20.90
N GLY A 751 31.58 -0.09 21.56
CA GLY A 751 30.85 -1.35 21.82
C GLY A 751 31.06 -2.44 20.76
N GLN A 752 31.95 -2.21 19.78
CA GLN A 752 32.31 -3.22 18.79
C GLN A 752 33.07 -4.39 19.44
N LYS A 753 32.65 -5.63 19.16
CA LYS A 753 33.29 -6.87 19.65
C LYS A 753 34.60 -7.11 18.89
N GLN A 754 34.56 -7.05 17.57
CA GLN A 754 35.71 -7.24 16.68
C GLN A 754 35.55 -6.42 15.38
N GLY A 755 36.66 -6.10 14.72
CA GLY A 755 36.68 -5.36 13.46
C GLY A 755 36.61 -3.83 13.61
N ARG A 756 36.81 -3.13 12.48
CA ARG A 756 36.67 -1.67 12.40
C ARG A 756 35.31 -1.33 11.79
N PRO A 757 34.45 -0.54 12.46
CA PRO A 757 33.17 -0.16 11.90
C PRO A 757 33.30 0.74 10.67
N TYR A 758 32.34 0.58 9.76
CA TYR A 758 32.06 1.56 8.72
C TYR A 758 30.99 2.53 9.20
N VAL A 759 31.08 3.78 8.75
CA VAL A 759 30.16 4.87 9.10
C VAL A 759 29.81 5.67 7.86
N THR A 760 28.54 6.03 7.70
CA THR A 760 28.12 7.11 6.81
C THR A 760 27.66 8.31 7.63
N VAL A 761 27.93 9.52 7.16
CA VAL A 761 27.49 10.78 7.77
C VAL A 761 26.73 11.59 6.73
N ALA A 762 25.51 11.99 7.06
CA ALA A 762 24.69 12.90 6.27
C ALA A 762 24.48 14.21 7.04
N ALA A 763 24.38 15.32 6.32
CA ALA A 763 23.94 16.61 6.86
C ALA A 763 22.85 17.18 5.95
N VAL A 764 21.60 17.14 6.38
CA VAL A 764 20.44 17.49 5.55
C VAL A 764 19.64 18.60 6.20
N ASP A 765 19.19 19.58 5.41
CA ASP A 765 18.26 20.62 5.88
C ASP A 765 16.99 19.98 6.48
N GLU A 766 16.71 20.33 7.74
CA GLU A 766 15.53 19.87 8.48
C GLU A 766 14.23 20.22 7.75
N GLY A 767 14.22 21.34 7.02
CA GLY A 767 13.10 21.76 6.18
C GLY A 767 12.83 20.83 5.00
N ILE A 768 13.78 19.97 4.63
CA ILE A 768 13.60 18.87 3.65
C ILE A 768 13.06 17.64 4.36
N CYS A 769 13.68 17.25 5.49
CA CYS A 769 13.30 16.05 6.24
C CYS A 769 11.85 16.10 6.75
N GLN A 770 11.35 17.27 7.15
CA GLN A 770 10.00 17.39 7.71
C GLN A 770 8.88 17.27 6.65
N LEU A 771 9.18 17.43 5.36
CA LEU A 771 8.16 17.33 4.29
C LEU A 771 7.56 15.92 4.20
N THR A 772 8.35 14.92 4.58
CA THR A 772 8.01 13.48 4.49
C THR A 772 8.04 12.79 5.84
N ASP A 773 8.27 13.52 6.93
CA ASP A 773 8.59 12.98 8.26
C ASP A 773 9.72 11.93 8.20
N PHE A 774 10.78 12.26 7.46
CA PHE A 774 11.89 11.35 7.20
C PHE A 774 12.54 10.90 8.52
N GLN A 775 12.55 9.59 8.76
CA GLN A 775 13.18 9.00 9.94
C GLN A 775 14.68 8.75 9.69
N SER A 776 15.51 9.04 10.69
CA SER A 776 16.94 8.73 10.59
C SER A 776 17.14 7.21 10.44
N PRO A 777 17.95 6.73 9.48
CA PRO A 777 18.12 5.29 9.25
C PRO A 777 18.65 4.54 10.49
N ASP A 778 17.96 3.47 10.91
CA ASP A 778 18.37 2.59 12.02
C ASP A 778 18.51 1.12 11.55
N PRO A 779 19.73 0.68 11.17
CA PRO A 779 19.97 -0.71 10.80
C PRO A 779 19.74 -1.71 11.93
N HIS A 780 19.89 -1.34 13.21
CA HIS A 780 19.62 -2.27 14.31
C HIS A 780 18.13 -2.62 14.35
N ALA A 781 17.27 -1.60 14.27
CA ALA A 781 15.82 -1.78 14.19
C ALA A 781 15.40 -2.62 12.98
N PHE A 782 16.09 -2.50 11.84
CA PHE A 782 15.81 -3.31 10.66
C PHE A 782 16.17 -4.79 10.85
N PHE A 783 17.42 -5.11 11.20
CA PHE A 783 17.90 -6.50 11.27
C PHE A 783 17.30 -7.29 12.44
N PHE A 784 16.98 -6.62 13.55
CA PHE A 784 16.38 -7.22 14.74
C PHE A 784 14.87 -6.95 14.88
N SER A 785 14.22 -6.53 13.79
CA SER A 785 12.75 -6.46 13.73
C SER A 785 12.11 -7.82 13.95
N LYS A 786 10.92 -7.83 14.58
CA LYS A 786 10.11 -9.04 14.77
C LYS A 786 9.93 -9.77 13.43
N LYS A 787 10.21 -11.07 13.41
CA LYS A 787 10.04 -11.96 12.26
C LYS A 787 8.65 -12.58 12.25
N ARG A 788 8.03 -12.65 11.08
CA ARG A 788 6.69 -13.25 10.89
C ARG A 788 6.72 -14.77 11.04
N LEU A 789 5.57 -15.36 11.30
CA LEU A 789 5.37 -16.81 11.21
C LEU A 789 5.29 -17.22 9.73
N GLU A 790 6.16 -18.12 9.28
CA GLU A 790 6.14 -18.68 7.92
C GLU A 790 5.63 -20.12 7.88
N VAL A 791 5.67 -20.85 9.02
CA VAL A 791 5.03 -22.17 9.13
C VAL A 791 3.52 -22.06 8.91
N ALA A 792 3.01 -22.81 7.94
CA ALA A 792 1.59 -22.88 7.64
C ALA A 792 0.99 -24.19 8.15
N SER A 793 -0.19 -24.11 8.78
CA SER A 793 -0.89 -25.28 9.31
C SER A 793 -2.13 -25.57 8.45
N PHE A 794 -2.44 -26.84 8.25
CA PHE A 794 -3.56 -27.32 7.45
C PHE A 794 -4.26 -28.47 8.19
N ASP A 795 -5.58 -28.54 8.17
CA ASP A 795 -6.27 -29.63 8.84
C ASP A 795 -7.66 -29.97 8.27
N ILE A 796 -8.17 -31.14 8.62
CA ILE A 796 -9.53 -31.58 8.25
C ILE A 796 -10.58 -31.29 9.33
N TYR A 797 -10.17 -30.87 10.54
CA TYR A 797 -11.05 -30.81 11.71
C TYR A 797 -12.15 -29.74 11.56
N GLY A 798 -11.89 -28.66 10.81
CA GLY A 798 -12.91 -27.68 10.43
C GLY A 798 -13.97 -28.17 9.43
N MET A 799 -13.80 -29.38 8.86
CA MET A 799 -14.68 -29.97 7.83
C MET A 799 -15.46 -31.20 8.29
N ILE A 800 -15.35 -31.55 9.57
CA ILE A 800 -16.17 -32.58 10.22
C ILE A 800 -17.61 -32.07 10.25
N LEU A 801 -18.55 -32.86 9.71
CA LEU A 801 -19.98 -32.51 9.70
C LEU A 801 -20.54 -32.51 11.13
N PRO A 802 -21.07 -31.39 11.64
CA PRO A 802 -21.90 -31.38 12.85
C PRO A 802 -23.34 -31.81 12.53
N GLU A 803 -24.19 -32.03 13.54
CA GLU A 803 -25.66 -31.85 13.42
C GLU A 803 -25.95 -30.36 13.72
N ILE A 804 -26.80 -29.66 12.96
CA ILE A 804 -26.60 -28.24 12.53
C ILE A 804 -27.85 -27.35 12.78
N GLU A 805 -27.89 -26.00 12.82
CA GLU A 805 -27.00 -24.94 12.28
C GLU A 805 -26.95 -23.63 13.12
N SER A 806 -25.81 -22.93 13.00
CA SER A 806 -25.68 -21.47 12.95
C SER A 806 -24.85 -21.03 11.72
N SER A 807 -24.80 -19.72 11.45
CA SER A 807 -24.35 -19.06 10.19
C SER A 807 -23.14 -18.12 10.36
N LEU A 808 -22.40 -17.81 9.27
CA LEU A 808 -21.52 -16.62 9.05
C LEU A 808 -21.34 -16.38 7.53
N SER A 809 -20.52 -15.45 7.03
CA SER A 809 -20.62 -13.98 6.96
C SER A 809 -19.81 -13.51 5.72
N SER A 810 -19.93 -12.25 5.27
CA SER A 810 -18.86 -11.57 4.49
C SER A 810 -19.08 -10.07 4.41
N ALA A 811 -18.04 -9.27 4.70
CA ALA A 811 -18.01 -7.82 4.64
C ALA A 811 -17.40 -7.32 3.31
N ALA A 812 -18.07 -6.37 2.67
CA ALA A 812 -17.52 -5.62 1.53
C ALA A 812 -16.88 -4.33 2.06
N GLY A 813 -15.56 -4.26 2.06
CA GLY A 813 -14.80 -3.04 2.29
C GLY A 813 -14.45 -2.37 0.97
N GLY A 814 -14.84 -1.11 0.80
CA GLY A 814 -14.36 -0.24 -0.26
C GLY A 814 -14.04 1.12 0.35
N ILE A 815 -12.77 1.52 0.32
CA ILE A 815 -12.34 2.88 0.62
C ILE A 815 -11.87 3.53 -0.68
N THR A 816 -12.42 4.72 -0.90
CA THR A 816 -12.16 5.64 -1.99
C THR A 816 -10.88 6.41 -1.70
N GLU A 817 -9.79 6.13 -2.41
CA GLU A 817 -8.64 7.04 -2.48
C GLU A 817 -8.73 7.84 -3.80
N ALA A 818 -9.23 9.07 -3.71
CA ALA A 818 -9.21 10.01 -4.83
C ALA A 818 -8.94 11.42 -4.30
N ARG A 819 -7.67 11.85 -4.40
CA ARG A 819 -7.24 13.23 -4.70
C ARG A 819 -5.72 13.33 -4.65
N ARG A 820 -5.04 13.10 -5.78
CA ARG A 820 -3.70 13.64 -6.03
C ARG A 820 -3.48 14.03 -7.50
N ARG A 821 -2.99 15.27 -7.65
CA ARG A 821 -2.17 15.89 -8.72
C ARG A 821 -2.84 16.44 -10.00
N HIS A 822 -2.74 17.76 -10.12
CA HIS A 822 -2.31 18.44 -11.36
C HIS A 822 -1.13 19.34 -10.99
N LEU A 823 0.08 19.01 -11.47
CA LEU A 823 1.25 19.90 -11.41
C LEU A 823 1.76 20.09 -12.85
N ILE A 824 1.96 21.34 -13.21
CA ILE A 824 2.43 21.80 -14.52
C ILE A 824 3.97 21.75 -14.52
N PRO A 825 4.64 21.19 -15.55
CA PRO A 825 6.09 21.10 -15.58
C PRO A 825 6.69 22.39 -16.15
N VAL A 826 7.01 23.35 -15.28
CA VAL A 826 7.98 24.41 -15.59
C VAL A 826 8.79 24.71 -14.33
N SER A 827 9.90 24.00 -14.14
CA SER A 827 10.84 24.23 -13.05
C SER A 827 11.85 25.33 -13.42
N VAL A 828 11.78 26.47 -12.75
CA VAL A 828 12.94 27.37 -12.59
C VAL A 828 13.42 27.18 -11.15
N ALA A 829 14.51 26.42 -10.98
CA ALA A 829 15.04 26.04 -9.67
C ALA A 829 15.71 27.24 -8.97
N ARG A 830 14.99 27.86 -8.02
CA ARG A 830 15.45 29.08 -7.30
C ARG A 830 16.32 28.84 -6.08
N VAL A 831 16.19 27.68 -5.43
CA VAL A 831 16.83 27.39 -4.13
C VAL A 831 17.49 26.03 -4.21
N LYS A 832 18.82 25.94 -4.15
CA LYS A 832 19.52 24.65 -4.10
C LYS A 832 19.24 23.97 -2.76
N PRO A 833 18.66 22.74 -2.72
CA PRO A 833 18.50 22.00 -1.48
C PRO A 833 19.85 21.78 -0.81
N VAL A 834 19.92 21.96 0.51
CA VAL A 834 21.15 21.75 1.29
C VAL A 834 21.12 20.35 1.86
N ALA A 835 21.85 19.45 1.21
CA ALA A 835 22.03 18.08 1.64
C ALA A 835 23.46 17.64 1.29
N PHE A 836 24.13 17.01 2.25
CA PHE A 836 25.48 16.50 2.09
C PHE A 836 25.55 15.04 2.54
N TRP A 837 26.42 14.30 1.88
CA TRP A 837 26.64 12.88 2.11
C TRP A 837 28.14 12.59 2.12
N SER A 838 28.62 11.85 3.13
CA SER A 838 30.04 11.53 3.26
C SER A 838 30.51 10.34 2.45
N GLY A 839 29.57 9.50 1.98
CA GLY A 839 29.84 8.15 1.56
C GLY A 839 30.23 7.20 2.69
N LEU A 840 30.57 5.96 2.34
CA LEU A 840 31.00 4.93 3.28
C LEU A 840 32.44 5.14 3.75
N LEU A 841 32.63 5.43 5.04
CA LEU A 841 33.93 5.69 5.66
C LEU A 841 34.34 4.57 6.63
N LYS A 842 35.60 4.13 6.57
CA LYS A 842 36.16 3.17 7.52
C LYS A 842 36.79 3.89 8.71
N THR A 843 36.25 3.69 9.92
CA THR A 843 36.75 4.32 11.17
C THR A 843 38.18 3.94 11.51
N ASP A 844 38.91 4.72 12.33
CA ASP A 844 40.22 4.33 12.87
C ASP A 844 40.16 3.09 13.81
N ARG A 845 41.30 2.60 14.31
CA ARG A 845 41.33 1.44 15.22
C ARG A 845 40.59 1.66 16.54
N ARG A 846 40.33 2.91 16.93
CA ARG A 846 39.58 3.28 18.12
C ARG A 846 38.11 3.58 17.81
N GLY A 847 37.66 3.46 16.55
CA GLY A 847 36.29 3.76 16.13
C GLY A 847 36.02 5.24 15.84
N ARG A 848 37.05 6.07 15.61
CA ARG A 848 36.92 7.53 15.37
C ARG A 848 37.00 7.88 13.88
N GLY A 849 36.38 8.99 13.50
CA GLY A 849 36.53 9.60 12.19
C GLY A 849 36.07 11.07 12.15
N GLN A 850 36.31 11.73 11.02
CA GLN A 850 35.92 13.12 10.77
C GLN A 850 35.54 13.33 9.31
N VAL A 851 34.52 14.16 9.05
CA VAL A 851 34.10 14.63 7.73
C VAL A 851 34.03 16.16 7.72
N SER A 852 34.18 16.79 6.56
CA SER A 852 34.03 18.24 6.40
C SER A 852 33.06 18.56 5.26
N PHE A 853 32.15 19.50 5.48
CA PHE A 853 31.16 19.96 4.52
C PHE A 853 31.23 21.48 4.38
N ASP A 854 31.29 21.99 3.15
CA ASP A 854 31.27 23.44 2.88
C ASP A 854 29.82 23.93 2.77
N ILE A 855 29.40 24.68 3.78
CA ILE A 855 28.00 25.12 3.90
C ILE A 855 27.82 26.40 3.07
N PRO A 856 26.92 26.42 2.07
CA PRO A 856 26.69 27.60 1.23
C PRO A 856 25.93 28.69 2.00
N GLN A 857 25.47 29.73 1.30
CA GLN A 857 24.54 30.71 1.86
C GLN A 857 23.19 30.05 2.20
N PHE A 858 23.06 29.58 3.44
CA PHE A 858 21.91 28.85 3.97
C PHE A 858 21.59 29.33 5.38
N ASN A 859 20.32 29.62 5.66
CA ASN A 859 19.86 29.92 7.02
C ASN A 859 18.78 28.90 7.39
N GLY A 860 19.06 28.04 8.36
CA GLY A 860 18.19 26.93 8.76
C GLY A 860 18.85 25.99 9.77
N THR A 861 18.29 24.78 9.90
CA THR A 861 18.82 23.73 10.77
C THR A 861 19.30 22.57 9.91
N LEU A 862 20.51 22.08 10.16
CA LEU A 862 21.02 20.85 9.56
C LEU A 862 20.83 19.69 10.55
N ARG A 863 20.16 18.63 10.10
CA ARG A 863 20.10 17.34 10.77
C ARG A 863 21.32 16.51 10.37
N ILE A 864 22.23 16.31 11.31
CA ILE A 864 23.41 15.47 11.15
C ILE A 864 23.04 14.04 11.55
N MET A 865 23.15 13.10 10.62
CA MET A 865 22.82 11.69 10.83
C MET A 865 24.06 10.83 10.61
N ALA A 866 24.27 9.84 11.47
CA ALA A 866 25.30 8.84 11.29
C ALA A 866 24.74 7.42 11.42
N VAL A 867 25.19 6.53 10.54
CA VAL A 867 24.85 5.11 10.52
C VAL A 867 26.14 4.31 10.59
N ALA A 868 26.25 3.36 11.51
CA ALA A 868 27.43 2.56 11.76
C ALA A 868 27.14 1.06 11.74
N PHE A 869 28.08 0.26 11.22
CA PHE A 869 27.97 -1.20 11.23
C PHE A 869 29.33 -1.91 11.27
N VAL A 870 29.38 -3.05 11.95
CA VAL A 870 30.50 -4.01 11.98
C VAL A 870 30.00 -5.38 12.43
N GLY A 871 30.35 -6.45 11.71
CA GLY A 871 29.86 -7.80 12.06
C GLY A 871 28.32 -7.87 12.14
N ASP A 872 27.82 -8.42 13.23
CA ASP A 872 26.40 -8.50 13.60
C ASP A 872 25.92 -7.29 14.44
N GLN A 873 26.72 -6.20 14.49
CA GLN A 873 26.44 -5.02 15.31
C GLN A 873 26.16 -3.78 14.46
N PHE A 874 25.15 -3.01 14.88
CA PHE A 874 24.62 -1.87 14.14
C PHE A 874 24.31 -0.71 15.08
N GLY A 875 24.45 0.53 14.63
CA GLY A 875 24.07 1.71 15.41
C GLY A 875 23.79 2.93 14.55
N SER A 876 23.12 3.91 15.13
CA SER A 876 22.82 5.18 14.49
C SER A 876 22.84 6.32 15.53
N ALA A 877 23.03 7.55 15.06
CA ALA A 877 22.95 8.75 15.89
C ALA A 877 22.49 9.96 15.07
N THR A 878 21.79 10.89 15.72
CA THR A 878 21.29 12.12 15.10
C THR A 878 21.55 13.32 16.01
N LYS A 879 22.01 14.45 15.44
CA LYS A 879 22.17 15.74 16.15
C LYS A 879 21.81 16.90 15.23
N ASN A 880 21.17 17.94 15.76
CA ASN A 880 20.81 19.15 15.01
C ASN A 880 21.85 20.26 15.20
N LEU A 881 22.09 21.05 14.15
CA LEU A 881 23.03 22.17 14.10
C LEU A 881 22.36 23.39 13.46
N PHE A 882 22.42 24.56 14.11
CA PHE A 882 21.92 25.81 13.52
C PHE A 882 22.92 26.45 12.56
N VAL A 883 22.43 26.98 11.44
CA VAL A 883 23.19 27.79 10.49
C VAL A 883 22.48 29.13 10.31
N ARG A 884 23.11 30.25 10.72
CA ARG A 884 22.49 31.58 10.60
C ARG A 884 23.48 32.74 10.55
N GLU A 885 23.10 33.81 9.85
CA GLU A 885 23.74 35.12 9.93
C GLU A 885 23.22 35.95 11.12
N PRO A 886 23.99 36.93 11.64
CA PRO A 886 23.50 37.88 12.64
C PRO A 886 22.32 38.73 12.15
N LEU A 887 22.22 38.98 10.84
CA LEU A 887 21.03 39.56 10.20
C LEU A 887 20.54 38.59 9.13
N VAL A 888 19.34 38.03 9.31
CA VAL A 888 18.77 37.10 8.33
C VAL A 888 17.76 37.82 7.44
N LEU A 889 17.95 37.68 6.13
CA LEU A 889 17.12 38.26 5.07
C LEU A 889 16.29 37.17 4.40
N THR A 890 14.97 37.35 4.36
CA THR A 890 14.06 36.41 3.68
C THR A 890 13.12 37.15 2.73
N PRO A 891 13.57 37.51 1.51
CA PRO A 891 12.70 38.06 0.48
C PRO A 891 11.78 36.98 -0.10
N THR A 892 10.56 37.38 -0.46
CA THR A 892 9.58 36.53 -1.15
C THR A 892 9.29 37.13 -2.53
N LEU A 893 9.58 36.37 -3.59
CA LEU A 893 9.45 36.81 -4.99
C LEU A 893 8.61 35.80 -5.79
N PRO A 894 7.76 36.25 -6.72
CA PRO A 894 6.96 35.37 -7.60
C PRO A 894 7.85 34.57 -8.55
N ARG A 895 7.43 33.36 -8.96
CA ARG A 895 8.21 32.37 -9.76
C ARG A 895 8.66 32.86 -11.15
N PHE A 896 7.93 33.78 -11.73
CA PHE A 896 8.28 34.57 -12.90
C PHE A 896 7.53 35.90 -12.78
N ILE A 897 7.91 36.88 -13.58
CA ILE A 897 7.15 38.12 -13.77
C ILE A 897 6.79 38.24 -15.24
N SER A 898 5.59 38.71 -15.52
CA SER A 898 5.14 39.06 -16.86
C SER A 898 5.45 40.53 -17.14
N SER A 899 5.57 40.87 -18.42
CA SER A 899 5.65 42.28 -18.85
C SER A 899 4.48 43.07 -18.26
N THR A 900 4.77 44.28 -17.77
CA THR A 900 3.82 45.22 -17.12
C THR A 900 3.27 44.81 -15.74
N ASP A 901 3.67 43.66 -15.19
CA ASP A 901 3.25 43.25 -13.85
C ASP A 901 3.59 44.31 -12.78
N LEU A 902 2.63 44.58 -11.90
CA LEU A 902 2.80 45.36 -10.68
C LEU A 902 2.64 44.43 -9.48
N PHE A 903 3.70 44.26 -8.69
CA PHE A 903 3.71 43.32 -7.58
C PHE A 903 4.47 43.85 -6.37
N GLN A 904 4.23 43.23 -5.22
CA GLN A 904 4.91 43.54 -3.97
C GLN A 904 5.95 42.47 -3.64
N VAL A 905 7.10 42.92 -3.14
CA VAL A 905 8.21 42.09 -2.69
C VAL A 905 8.34 42.26 -1.17
N PRO A 906 7.68 41.40 -0.38
CA PRO A 906 7.87 41.40 1.06
C PRO A 906 9.24 40.81 1.40
N VAL A 907 10.01 41.55 2.20
CA VAL A 907 11.33 41.17 2.72
C VAL A 907 11.23 41.13 4.23
N ASN A 908 11.37 39.94 4.80
CA ASN A 908 11.40 39.77 6.23
C ASN A 908 12.84 39.83 6.73
N ILE A 909 13.09 40.63 7.77
CA ILE A 909 14.42 40.84 8.34
C ILE A 909 14.40 40.45 9.80
N TYR A 910 15.30 39.54 10.17
CA TYR A 910 15.53 39.15 11.55
C TYR A 910 16.80 39.80 12.11
N ASN A 911 16.73 40.31 13.33
CA ASN A 911 17.86 40.90 14.04
C ASN A 911 18.41 39.96 15.13
N GLY A 912 19.43 39.19 14.80
CA GLY A 912 20.21 38.36 15.73
C GLY A 912 21.50 39.02 16.24
N THR A 913 21.66 40.35 16.14
CA THR A 913 22.90 41.05 16.54
C THR A 913 23.10 41.17 18.07
N GLY A 914 22.19 40.59 18.86
CA GLY A 914 22.27 40.58 20.33
C GLY A 914 21.79 41.87 21.01
N LYS A 915 21.37 42.89 20.25
CA LYS A 915 20.81 44.16 20.73
C LYS A 915 19.80 44.74 19.74
N GLU A 916 18.99 45.70 20.17
CA GLU A 916 18.15 46.47 19.25
C GLU A 916 19.03 47.26 18.25
N ALA A 917 18.63 47.26 16.98
CA ALA A 917 19.35 47.93 15.92
C ALA A 917 18.39 48.65 14.97
N ASN A 918 18.78 49.84 14.51
CA ASN A 918 18.19 50.43 13.32
C ASN A 918 18.84 49.77 12.09
N ILE A 919 18.04 49.13 11.25
CA ILE A 919 18.49 48.37 10.10
C ILE A 919 17.99 49.06 8.83
N GLU A 920 18.91 49.45 7.96
CA GLU A 920 18.59 49.89 6.61
C GLU A 920 18.49 48.67 5.70
N VAL A 921 17.40 48.58 4.94
CA VAL A 921 17.17 47.59 3.88
C VAL A 921 17.18 48.33 2.56
N ARG A 922 18.06 47.92 1.64
CA ARG A 922 18.14 48.46 0.30
C ARG A 922 17.84 47.39 -0.73
N LEU A 923 16.95 47.69 -1.67
CA LEU A 923 16.71 46.90 -2.87
C LEU A 923 17.33 47.61 -4.07
N LYS A 924 18.24 46.94 -4.77
CA LYS A 924 18.68 47.34 -6.11
C LYS A 924 18.17 46.33 -7.11
N ILE A 925 17.65 46.80 -8.24
CA ILE A 925 17.22 45.94 -9.34
C ILE A 925 18.16 46.17 -10.51
N ASP A 926 18.71 45.10 -11.06
CA ASP A 926 19.41 45.10 -12.34
C ASP A 926 18.53 44.35 -13.36
N GLY A 927 18.22 45.00 -14.49
CA GLY A 927 17.33 44.46 -15.53
C GLY A 927 16.01 45.23 -15.67
N PRO A 928 15.08 44.75 -16.53
CA PRO A 928 13.89 45.49 -16.97
C PRO A 928 12.74 45.56 -15.94
N ALA A 929 13.01 46.10 -14.75
CA ALA A 929 12.00 46.39 -13.75
C ALA A 929 12.42 47.58 -12.88
N THR A 930 11.41 48.33 -12.40
CA THR A 930 11.61 49.55 -11.61
C THR A 930 10.93 49.45 -10.26
N ILE A 931 11.59 49.97 -9.23
CA ILE A 931 11.01 50.10 -7.89
C ILE A 931 10.06 51.29 -7.91
N GLN A 932 8.83 51.07 -7.46
CA GLN A 932 7.83 52.13 -7.29
C GLN A 932 7.98 52.71 -5.89
N GLY A 933 8.55 53.91 -5.79
CA GLY A 933 8.85 54.58 -4.51
C GLY A 933 10.34 54.49 -4.13
N SER A 934 10.63 54.45 -2.82
CA SER A 934 12.00 54.44 -2.30
C SER A 934 12.69 53.07 -2.47
N ASP A 935 13.96 53.06 -2.88
CA ASP A 935 14.83 51.87 -2.93
C ASP A 935 15.39 51.49 -1.55
N ARG A 936 15.18 52.34 -0.54
CA ARG A 936 15.64 52.16 0.84
C ARG A 936 14.49 52.29 1.84
N GLN A 937 14.52 51.44 2.86
CA GLN A 937 13.67 51.55 4.04
C GLN A 937 14.49 51.31 5.29
N SER A 938 14.35 52.18 6.30
CA SER A 938 14.99 52.02 7.60
C SER A 938 13.96 51.55 8.61
N ILE A 939 14.27 50.49 9.35
CA ILE A 939 13.37 49.93 10.35
C ILE A 939 14.14 49.59 11.63
N LYS A 940 13.56 49.98 12.77
CA LYS A 940 14.09 49.63 14.09
C LYS A 940 13.60 48.23 14.44
N ILE A 941 14.53 47.30 14.64
CA ILE A 941 14.21 45.91 14.98
C ILE A 941 14.82 45.60 16.36
N PRO A 942 14.01 45.24 17.36
CA PRO A 942 14.52 44.77 18.65
C PRO A 942 15.43 43.55 18.51
N LYS A 943 16.20 43.26 19.55
CA LYS A 943 16.98 42.03 19.65
C LYS A 943 16.05 40.82 19.46
N ASP A 944 16.49 39.86 18.66
CA ASP A 944 15.83 38.57 18.40
C ASP A 944 14.38 38.70 17.90
N LYS A 945 14.08 39.77 17.17
CA LYS A 945 12.78 40.00 16.53
C LYS A 945 12.92 40.13 15.02
N GLU A 946 11.80 39.92 14.33
CA GLU A 946 11.67 40.15 12.91
C GLU A 946 10.71 41.30 12.58
N ARG A 947 10.97 41.97 11.45
CA ARG A 947 10.06 42.93 10.85
C ARG A 947 10.01 42.75 9.34
N LEU A 948 8.84 43.04 8.78
CA LEU A 948 8.56 42.99 7.36
C LEU A 948 8.72 44.39 6.76
N VAL A 949 9.45 44.49 5.66
CA VAL A 949 9.43 45.65 4.76
C VAL A 949 8.92 45.19 3.39
N THR A 950 8.29 46.08 2.64
CA THR A 950 7.72 45.73 1.33
C THR A 950 8.17 46.74 0.29
N PHE A 951 8.67 46.24 -0.83
CA PHE A 951 8.98 47.04 -2.02
C PHE A 951 7.95 46.76 -3.11
N THR A 952 7.40 47.81 -3.71
CA THR A 952 6.53 47.66 -4.88
C THR A 952 7.40 47.74 -6.14
N VAL A 953 7.22 46.80 -7.07
CA VAL A 953 8.03 46.68 -8.29
C VAL A 953 7.10 46.61 -9.49
N LYS A 954 7.47 47.35 -10.55
CA LYS A 954 6.80 47.31 -11.85
C LYS A 954 7.75 46.74 -12.90
N ALA A 955 7.33 45.66 -13.55
CA ALA A 955 8.04 45.08 -14.68
C ALA A 955 7.88 45.97 -15.93
N GLU A 956 8.95 46.13 -16.70
CA GLU A 956 8.89 46.86 -17.98
C GLU A 956 8.24 46.01 -19.08
N GLU A 957 7.82 46.68 -20.15
CA GLU A 957 7.24 46.03 -21.33
C GLU A 957 8.34 45.48 -22.25
N THR A 958 9.08 44.48 -21.79
CA THR A 958 10.16 43.82 -22.56
C THR A 958 10.29 42.35 -22.12
N THR A 959 11.43 41.70 -22.38
CA THR A 959 11.81 40.38 -21.88
C THR A 959 13.22 40.42 -21.29
N GLY A 960 13.53 39.47 -20.40
CA GLY A 960 14.90 39.28 -19.94
C GLY A 960 14.97 38.68 -18.54
N LYS A 961 16.06 38.97 -17.87
CA LYS A 961 16.32 38.55 -16.49
C LYS A 961 16.32 39.78 -15.59
N VAL A 962 15.55 39.72 -14.50
CA VAL A 962 15.57 40.73 -13.46
C VAL A 962 16.29 40.18 -12.25
N THR A 963 17.34 40.88 -11.82
CA THR A 963 18.17 40.50 -10.68
C THR A 963 17.89 41.45 -9.52
N PHE A 964 17.41 40.90 -8.41
CA PHE A 964 17.12 41.64 -7.19
C PHE A 964 18.28 41.50 -6.22
N HIS A 965 18.92 42.61 -5.89
CA HIS A 965 20.00 42.71 -4.92
C HIS A 965 19.47 43.34 -3.63
N PHE A 966 19.35 42.54 -2.58
CA PHE A 966 18.99 42.98 -1.24
C PHE A 966 20.26 43.20 -0.42
N THR A 967 20.38 44.35 0.21
CA THR A 967 21.43 44.63 1.20
C THR A 967 20.78 45.10 2.49
N THR A 968 21.11 44.46 3.61
CA THR A 968 20.78 44.98 4.94
C THR A 968 22.01 45.35 5.72
N GLN A 969 21.94 46.48 6.43
CA GLN A 969 23.02 46.95 7.27
C GLN A 969 22.46 47.58 8.55
N GLY A 970 23.01 47.20 9.69
CA GLY A 970 22.60 47.70 10.99
C GLY A 970 23.17 46.86 12.14
N GLY A 971 23.26 47.43 13.34
CA GLY A 971 23.70 46.67 14.53
C GLY A 971 25.14 46.15 14.49
N GLY A 972 25.98 46.62 13.56
CA GLY A 972 27.36 46.13 13.35
C GLY A 972 27.48 44.95 12.39
N ALA A 973 26.39 44.53 11.74
CA ALA A 973 26.38 43.46 10.75
C ALA A 973 25.86 43.96 9.39
N GLN A 974 26.23 43.25 8.33
CA GLN A 974 25.73 43.46 6.98
C GLN A 974 25.43 42.10 6.34
N THR A 975 24.28 41.98 5.68
CA THR A 975 23.91 40.80 4.91
C THR A 975 23.53 41.21 3.49
N LYS A 976 23.96 40.43 2.50
CA LYS A 976 23.63 40.62 1.09
C LYS A 976 22.96 39.37 0.54
N MET A 977 21.97 39.56 -0.31
CA MET A 977 21.28 38.47 -1.00
C MET A 977 20.98 38.87 -2.43
N GLN A 978 21.13 37.94 -3.36
CA GLN A 978 20.77 38.12 -4.76
C GLN A 978 19.73 37.06 -5.15
N VAL A 979 18.69 37.48 -5.86
CA VAL A 979 17.67 36.59 -6.41
C VAL A 979 17.39 36.97 -7.86
N GLU A 980 17.41 35.98 -8.76
CA GLU A 980 17.11 36.18 -10.17
C GLU A 980 15.69 35.71 -10.50
N VAL A 981 14.96 36.51 -11.27
CA VAL A 981 13.58 36.21 -11.71
C VAL A 981 13.47 36.43 -13.22
N PRO A 982 12.96 35.45 -13.98
CA PRO A 982 12.73 35.62 -15.41
C PRO A 982 11.54 36.57 -15.65
N LEU A 983 11.74 37.52 -16.57
CA LEU A 983 10.71 38.40 -17.11
C LEU A 983 10.35 37.93 -18.52
N ARG A 984 9.11 37.46 -18.69
CA ARG A 984 8.62 36.91 -19.95
C ARG A 984 7.41 37.69 -20.48
N PRO A 985 7.28 37.86 -21.80
CA PRO A 985 6.07 38.42 -22.38
C PRO A 985 4.85 37.53 -22.12
N PRO A 986 3.64 38.09 -21.97
CA PRO A 986 2.39 37.33 -21.92
C PRO A 986 1.97 36.80 -23.30
N VAL A 987 2.80 36.97 -24.33
CA VAL A 987 2.55 36.57 -25.73
C VAL A 987 3.59 35.55 -26.20
N PRO A 988 3.24 34.63 -27.13
CA PRO A 988 4.18 33.64 -27.66
C PRO A 988 5.20 34.26 -28.62
N PHE A 989 6.40 33.65 -28.70
CA PHE A 989 7.42 34.00 -29.69
C PHE A 989 6.92 33.71 -31.11
N THR A 990 7.07 34.67 -32.03
CA THR A 990 6.61 34.56 -33.43
C THR A 990 7.80 34.70 -34.37
N THR A 991 7.90 33.82 -35.36
CA THR A 991 8.94 33.86 -36.41
C THR A 991 8.28 34.08 -37.76
N LEU A 992 8.75 35.08 -38.51
CA LEU A 992 8.40 35.29 -39.91
C LEU A 992 9.61 34.90 -40.77
N SER A 993 9.38 34.09 -41.79
CA SER A 993 10.43 33.63 -42.72
C SER A 993 9.96 33.76 -44.16
N GLY A 994 10.92 33.98 -45.06
CA GLY A 994 10.71 34.07 -46.50
C GLY A 994 11.98 33.69 -47.26
N ASN A 995 11.83 33.34 -48.53
CA ASN A 995 12.93 32.96 -49.41
C ASN A 995 12.71 33.53 -50.82
N GLY A 996 13.79 33.70 -51.58
CA GLY A 996 13.76 34.21 -52.95
C GLY A 996 15.03 33.86 -53.72
N VAL A 997 14.99 34.06 -55.03
CA VAL A 997 16.15 33.92 -55.92
C VAL A 997 16.55 35.31 -56.39
N VAL A 998 17.83 35.65 -56.29
CA VAL A 998 18.38 36.86 -56.89
C VAL A 998 18.85 36.51 -58.30
N GLU A 999 18.13 37.01 -59.30
CA GLU A 999 18.51 36.85 -60.70
C GLU A 999 19.52 37.94 -61.10
N GLU A 1000 20.43 37.59 -62.03
CA GLU A 1000 21.40 38.53 -62.56
C GLU A 1000 20.70 39.78 -63.14
N GLY A 1001 21.17 40.97 -62.73
CA GLY A 1001 20.62 42.25 -63.19
C GLY A 1001 19.28 42.67 -62.56
N LYS A 1002 18.71 41.90 -61.61
CA LYS A 1002 17.46 42.24 -60.92
C LYS A 1002 17.65 42.30 -59.39
N PRO A 1003 17.79 43.50 -58.79
CA PRO A 1003 17.91 43.62 -57.33
C PRO A 1003 16.63 43.16 -56.63
N ALA A 1004 16.78 42.36 -55.56
CA ALA A 1004 15.67 41.92 -54.70
C ALA A 1004 15.52 42.85 -53.49
N THR A 1005 14.28 43.20 -53.14
CA THR A 1005 13.95 44.09 -52.02
C THR A 1005 13.21 43.30 -50.93
N PHE A 1006 13.62 43.48 -49.66
CA PHE A 1006 13.00 42.83 -48.50
C PHE A 1006 12.49 43.89 -47.52
N ALA A 1007 11.22 43.81 -47.14
CA ALA A 1007 10.62 44.68 -46.12
C ALA A 1007 10.63 43.98 -44.76
N LEU A 1008 11.22 44.61 -43.75
CA LEU A 1008 11.21 44.10 -42.38
C LEU A 1008 9.88 44.48 -41.70
N PRO A 1009 9.16 43.54 -41.09
CA PRO A 1009 7.91 43.83 -40.38
C PRO A 1009 8.15 44.72 -39.15
N GLY A 1010 7.27 45.72 -38.93
CA GLY A 1010 7.30 46.66 -37.80
C GLY A 1010 6.48 46.19 -36.57
N ASP A 1011 6.44 47.02 -35.52
CA ASP A 1011 5.63 46.85 -34.29
C ASP A 1011 5.95 45.63 -33.40
N TRP A 1012 7.21 45.19 -33.36
CA TRP A 1012 7.67 44.16 -32.44
C TRP A 1012 8.15 44.71 -31.10
N LEU A 1013 8.09 43.88 -30.04
CA LEU A 1013 8.59 44.23 -28.71
C LEU A 1013 10.10 44.55 -28.79
N SER A 1014 10.50 45.71 -28.26
CA SER A 1014 11.89 46.17 -28.32
C SER A 1014 12.85 45.16 -27.66
N GLY A 1015 13.98 44.88 -28.33
CA GLY A 1015 14.98 43.91 -27.88
C GLY A 1015 14.62 42.44 -28.14
N THR A 1016 13.49 42.15 -28.79
CA THR A 1016 13.07 40.77 -29.12
C THR A 1016 13.19 40.41 -30.60
N THR A 1017 13.49 41.39 -31.46
CA THR A 1017 13.65 41.17 -32.89
C THR A 1017 15.07 40.73 -33.22
N ASP A 1018 15.16 39.66 -34.01
CA ASP A 1018 16.38 39.19 -34.61
C ASP A 1018 16.13 39.00 -36.11
N PHE A 1019 17.01 39.53 -36.95
CA PHE A 1019 16.90 39.47 -38.40
C PHE A 1019 18.13 38.78 -38.98
N THR A 1020 17.90 37.65 -39.65
CA THR A 1020 18.97 36.90 -40.32
C THR A 1020 18.69 36.86 -41.83
N LEU A 1021 19.66 37.32 -42.63
CA LEU A 1021 19.67 37.16 -44.09
C LEU A 1021 20.81 36.22 -44.46
N THR A 1022 20.48 35.06 -45.05
CA THR A 1022 21.48 34.10 -45.54
C THR A 1022 21.47 34.10 -47.05
N VAL A 1023 22.64 34.34 -47.66
CA VAL A 1023 22.84 34.30 -49.12
C VAL A 1023 23.77 33.14 -49.43
N SER A 1024 23.36 32.25 -50.34
CA SER A 1024 24.18 31.12 -50.77
C SER A 1024 23.94 30.81 -52.24
N SER A 1025 24.97 30.30 -52.92
CA SER A 1025 24.84 29.69 -54.24
C SER A 1025 24.20 28.29 -54.18
N PHE A 1026 24.09 27.70 -52.98
CA PHE A 1026 23.45 26.40 -52.76
C PHE A 1026 21.95 26.54 -52.49
N PRO A 1027 21.07 25.92 -53.31
CA PRO A 1027 19.62 26.00 -53.13
C PRO A 1027 19.11 25.49 -51.78
N ALA A 1028 19.85 24.60 -51.09
CA ALA A 1028 19.46 24.05 -49.80
C ALA A 1028 19.36 25.10 -48.68
N VAL A 1029 20.00 26.27 -48.84
CA VAL A 1029 19.94 27.37 -47.86
C VAL A 1029 18.52 27.86 -47.60
N GLN A 1030 17.60 27.69 -48.57
CA GLN A 1030 16.19 28.07 -48.43
C GLN A 1030 15.47 27.31 -47.29
N PHE A 1031 16.04 26.20 -46.81
CA PHE A 1031 15.49 25.40 -45.71
C PHE A 1031 16.10 25.74 -44.34
N ALA A 1032 17.12 26.60 -44.27
CA ALA A 1032 17.81 26.95 -43.03
C ALA A 1032 16.84 27.50 -41.96
N GLY A 1033 15.90 28.37 -42.36
CA GLY A 1033 14.87 28.89 -41.44
C GLY A 1033 13.91 27.82 -40.91
N SER A 1034 13.58 26.80 -41.72
CA SER A 1034 12.75 25.67 -41.26
C SER A 1034 13.51 24.78 -40.27
N LEU A 1035 14.82 24.60 -40.49
CA LEU A 1035 15.70 23.86 -39.58
C LEU A 1035 15.89 24.59 -38.25
N GLN A 1036 16.16 25.90 -38.29
CA GLN A 1036 16.25 26.77 -37.11
C GLN A 1036 14.95 26.73 -36.27
N TYR A 1037 13.78 26.81 -36.93
CA TYR A 1037 12.50 26.69 -36.25
C TYR A 1037 12.34 25.35 -35.52
N LEU A 1038 12.70 24.24 -36.17
CA LEU A 1038 12.64 22.91 -35.56
C LEU A 1038 13.58 22.77 -34.35
N LEU A 1039 14.78 23.33 -34.45
CA LEU A 1039 15.79 23.28 -33.38
C LEU A 1039 15.43 24.10 -32.15
N ARG A 1040 14.74 25.24 -32.34
CA ARG A 1040 14.30 26.13 -31.25
C ARG A 1040 12.91 25.80 -30.69
N TYR A 1041 12.22 24.81 -31.24
CA TYR A 1041 10.85 24.50 -30.84
C TYR A 1041 10.79 24.05 -29.36
N PRO A 1042 9.98 24.71 -28.49
CA PRO A 1042 10.11 24.57 -27.04
C PRO A 1042 9.29 23.40 -26.47
N TYR A 1043 8.40 22.81 -27.26
CA TYR A 1043 7.52 21.73 -26.82
C TYR A 1043 8.13 20.37 -27.15
N GLY A 1044 7.78 19.37 -26.34
CA GLY A 1044 8.50 18.10 -26.30
C GLY A 1044 7.62 16.87 -26.43
N CYS A 1045 6.58 16.91 -27.27
CA CYS A 1045 5.93 15.69 -27.77
C CYS A 1045 6.95 14.77 -28.44
N ILE A 1046 6.57 13.52 -28.66
CA ILE A 1046 7.38 12.57 -29.44
C ILE A 1046 7.67 13.05 -30.87
N GLU A 1047 6.67 13.58 -31.59
CA GLU A 1047 6.84 14.06 -32.96
C GLU A 1047 7.83 15.22 -33.01
N GLN A 1048 7.68 16.18 -32.09
CA GLN A 1048 8.52 17.36 -31.98
C GLN A 1048 9.96 16.99 -31.58
N THR A 1049 10.11 16.08 -30.61
CA THR A 1049 11.41 15.57 -30.18
C THR A 1049 12.12 14.90 -31.36
N THR A 1050 11.42 14.02 -32.08
CA THR A 1050 11.96 13.31 -33.25
C THR A 1050 12.33 14.29 -34.37
N SER A 1051 11.42 15.19 -34.75
CA SER A 1051 11.64 16.18 -35.82
C SER A 1051 12.77 17.17 -35.52
N ARG A 1052 13.09 17.40 -34.24
CA ARG A 1052 14.24 18.23 -33.83
C ARG A 1052 15.58 17.53 -34.08
N VAL A 1053 15.67 16.23 -33.82
CA VAL A 1053 16.96 15.50 -33.88
C VAL A 1053 17.19 14.73 -35.17
N PHE A 1054 16.14 14.38 -35.92
CA PHE A 1054 16.28 13.62 -37.17
C PHE A 1054 17.14 14.36 -38.22
N PRO A 1055 16.95 15.67 -38.49
CA PRO A 1055 17.80 16.36 -39.46
C PRO A 1055 19.29 16.38 -39.08
N LEU A 1056 19.61 16.31 -37.78
CA LEU A 1056 20.98 16.33 -37.30
C LEU A 1056 21.77 15.07 -37.68
N LEU A 1057 21.09 13.96 -38.03
CA LEU A 1057 21.75 12.76 -38.55
C LEU A 1057 22.37 12.98 -39.95
N TYR A 1058 21.83 13.93 -40.73
CA TYR A 1058 22.16 14.09 -42.16
C TYR A 1058 22.68 15.47 -42.53
N PHE A 1059 22.35 16.50 -41.76
CA PHE A 1059 22.56 17.91 -42.09
C PHE A 1059 23.24 18.67 -40.95
N ASP A 1060 24.21 18.05 -40.27
CA ASP A 1060 24.92 18.66 -39.14
C ASP A 1060 25.62 19.98 -39.52
N GLU A 1061 26.29 20.05 -40.67
CA GLU A 1061 26.95 21.26 -41.17
C GLU A 1061 25.93 22.38 -41.44
N LEU A 1062 24.80 22.06 -42.07
CA LEU A 1062 23.73 23.02 -42.32
C LEU A 1062 23.05 23.47 -41.01
N ALA A 1063 22.91 22.58 -40.02
CA ALA A 1063 22.40 22.92 -38.70
C ALA A 1063 23.34 23.86 -37.95
N ARG A 1064 24.66 23.66 -38.07
CA ARG A 1064 25.68 24.56 -37.50
C ARG A 1064 25.66 25.94 -38.15
N VAL A 1065 25.39 26.01 -39.45
CA VAL A 1065 25.22 27.29 -40.17
C VAL A 1065 23.90 27.97 -39.80
N ALA A 1066 22.81 27.20 -39.65
CA ALA A 1066 21.49 27.74 -39.33
C ALA A 1066 21.35 28.17 -37.85
N GLU A 1067 22.03 27.49 -36.92
CA GLU A 1067 21.95 27.72 -35.47
C GLU A 1067 23.32 27.68 -34.79
N PRO A 1068 24.27 28.58 -35.15
CA PRO A 1068 25.65 28.52 -34.65
C PRO A 1068 25.74 28.61 -33.13
N GLU A 1069 24.86 29.36 -32.46
CA GLU A 1069 24.85 29.49 -31.00
C GLU A 1069 24.45 28.18 -30.28
N LEU A 1070 23.56 27.37 -30.87
CA LEU A 1070 23.17 26.08 -30.29
C LEU A 1070 24.34 25.10 -30.25
N PHE A 1071 25.20 25.13 -31.28
CA PHE A 1071 26.33 24.19 -31.43
C PHE A 1071 27.67 24.74 -30.93
N LYS A 1072 27.65 25.83 -30.15
CA LYS A 1072 28.86 26.47 -29.62
C LYS A 1072 29.61 25.62 -28.62
N ASN A 1073 28.88 24.95 -27.72
CA ASN A 1073 29.45 24.18 -26.60
C ASN A 1073 29.24 22.66 -26.76
N ASN A 1074 28.36 22.24 -27.66
CA ASN A 1074 27.96 20.85 -27.84
C ASN A 1074 27.92 20.50 -29.33
N SER A 1075 28.27 19.27 -29.68
CA SER A 1075 28.16 18.75 -31.05
C SER A 1075 26.73 18.33 -31.40
N ALA A 1076 26.47 18.11 -32.69
CA ALA A 1076 25.23 17.46 -33.12
C ALA A 1076 25.03 16.10 -32.43
N ASP A 1077 26.11 15.33 -32.24
CA ASP A 1077 26.10 14.03 -31.56
C ASP A 1077 25.52 14.09 -30.15
N TYR A 1078 25.88 15.13 -29.39
CA TYR A 1078 25.35 15.34 -28.04
C TYR A 1078 23.82 15.47 -28.07
N TYR A 1079 23.29 16.34 -28.96
CA TYR A 1079 21.86 16.56 -29.08
C TYR A 1079 21.11 15.34 -29.60
N ILE A 1080 21.73 14.55 -30.48
CA ILE A 1080 21.19 13.29 -30.97
C ILE A 1080 21.07 12.29 -29.81
N GLN A 1081 22.12 12.13 -29.00
CA GLN A 1081 22.10 11.19 -27.87
C GLN A 1081 21.09 11.59 -26.78
N GLU A 1082 20.97 12.89 -26.48
CA GLU A 1082 19.92 13.42 -25.59
C GLU A 1082 18.51 13.18 -26.16
N GLY A 1083 18.34 13.36 -27.47
CA GLY A 1083 17.10 13.03 -28.18
C GLY A 1083 16.74 11.55 -28.07
N ILE A 1084 17.72 10.67 -28.27
CA ILE A 1084 17.55 9.21 -28.08
C ILE A 1084 17.12 8.92 -26.65
N ALA A 1085 17.86 9.39 -25.64
CA ALA A 1085 17.53 9.15 -24.23
C ALA A 1085 16.11 9.63 -23.87
N ARG A 1086 15.69 10.78 -24.42
CA ARG A 1086 14.34 11.30 -24.26
C ARG A 1086 13.30 10.41 -24.93
N LEU A 1087 13.51 9.97 -26.18
CA LEU A 1087 12.59 9.06 -26.87
C LEU A 1087 12.49 7.70 -26.17
N GLU A 1088 13.61 7.15 -25.69
CA GLU A 1088 13.62 5.92 -24.90
C GLU A 1088 12.76 6.04 -23.64
N SER A 1089 12.75 7.20 -22.98
CA SER A 1089 11.89 7.45 -21.81
C SER A 1089 10.39 7.40 -22.13
N MET A 1090 10.01 7.73 -23.37
CA MET A 1090 8.62 7.73 -23.84
C MET A 1090 8.14 6.34 -24.28
N GLN A 1091 9.01 5.33 -24.38
CA GLN A 1091 8.62 3.99 -24.81
C GLN A 1091 7.86 3.24 -23.71
N LEU A 1092 6.70 2.68 -24.04
CA LEU A 1092 5.89 1.82 -23.19
C LEU A 1092 6.38 0.37 -23.19
N ILE A 1093 5.88 -0.43 -22.24
CA ILE A 1093 6.13 -1.88 -22.19
C ILE A 1093 5.68 -2.57 -23.49
N SER A 1094 4.63 -2.07 -24.13
CA SER A 1094 4.14 -2.57 -25.43
C SER A 1094 5.10 -2.29 -26.60
N GLY A 1095 6.19 -1.54 -26.38
CA GLY A 1095 7.12 -1.08 -27.41
C GLY A 1095 6.66 0.15 -28.19
N ALA A 1096 5.37 0.50 -28.10
CA ALA A 1096 4.81 1.75 -28.56
C ALA A 1096 5.39 2.94 -27.79
N PHE A 1097 5.38 4.13 -28.37
CA PHE A 1097 5.81 5.34 -27.67
C PHE A 1097 4.62 6.23 -27.30
N THR A 1098 4.66 6.82 -26.11
CA THR A 1098 3.67 7.82 -25.68
C THR A 1098 3.84 9.11 -26.45
N TYR A 1099 2.72 9.79 -26.72
CA TYR A 1099 2.76 11.05 -27.47
C TYR A 1099 3.39 12.18 -26.64
N TRP A 1100 3.15 12.17 -25.32
CA TRP A 1100 3.73 13.09 -24.35
C TRP A 1100 4.63 12.32 -23.37
N PRO A 1101 5.66 12.96 -22.78
CA PRO A 1101 6.52 12.32 -21.76
C PRO A 1101 5.73 11.73 -20.58
N VAL A 1102 4.57 12.31 -20.28
CA VAL A 1102 3.66 11.89 -19.21
C VAL A 1102 2.27 11.65 -19.80
N GLY A 1103 1.76 10.42 -19.71
CA GLY A 1103 0.41 10.04 -20.16
C GLY A 1103 0.37 8.74 -20.95
N GLY A 1104 -0.83 8.17 -21.14
CA GLY A 1104 -1.04 6.91 -21.86
C GLY A 1104 -1.45 7.05 -23.32
N TYR A 1105 -1.57 8.27 -23.86
CA TYR A 1105 -2.00 8.47 -25.24
C TYR A 1105 -0.89 8.08 -26.23
N ILE A 1106 -1.21 7.18 -27.15
CA ILE A 1106 -0.31 6.72 -28.20
C ILE A 1106 -0.82 7.27 -29.53
N ASN A 1107 0.01 8.02 -30.25
CA ASN A 1107 -0.19 8.26 -31.67
C ASN A 1107 0.65 7.26 -32.45
N THR A 1108 -0.01 6.31 -33.13
CA THR A 1108 0.66 5.21 -33.84
C THR A 1108 1.64 5.71 -34.91
N TRP A 1109 1.27 6.74 -35.66
CA TRP A 1109 2.13 7.30 -36.71
C TRP A 1109 3.40 7.92 -36.11
N SER A 1110 3.26 8.71 -35.03
CA SER A 1110 4.43 9.31 -34.36
C SER A 1110 5.32 8.25 -33.71
N SER A 1111 4.73 7.14 -33.23
CA SER A 1111 5.49 5.99 -32.73
C SER A 1111 6.32 5.33 -33.84
N VAL A 1112 5.77 5.17 -35.05
CA VAL A 1112 6.51 4.66 -36.21
C VAL A 1112 7.59 5.67 -36.64
N TYR A 1113 7.30 6.97 -36.59
CA TYR A 1113 8.26 8.02 -36.93
C TYR A 1113 9.46 8.08 -35.96
N ALA A 1114 9.23 8.00 -34.65
CA ALA A 1114 10.31 7.89 -33.68
C ALA A 1114 11.12 6.60 -33.87
N SER A 1115 10.43 5.49 -34.20
CA SER A 1115 11.10 4.22 -34.50
C SER A 1115 11.98 4.34 -35.75
N HIS A 1116 11.54 5.06 -36.79
CA HIS A 1116 12.34 5.34 -37.98
C HIS A 1116 13.64 6.07 -37.62
N PHE A 1117 13.54 7.15 -36.84
CA PHE A 1117 14.72 7.87 -36.36
C PHE A 1117 15.66 6.96 -35.55
N LEU A 1118 15.15 6.17 -34.59
CA LEU A 1118 15.98 5.29 -33.77
C LEU A 1118 16.67 4.18 -34.59
N VAL A 1119 16.02 3.69 -35.66
CA VAL A 1119 16.63 2.74 -36.59
C VAL A 1119 17.78 3.39 -37.36
N GLU A 1120 17.59 4.60 -37.89
CA GLU A 1120 18.64 5.33 -38.60
C GLU A 1120 19.78 5.75 -37.69
N ALA A 1121 19.47 6.25 -36.49
CA ALA A 1121 20.48 6.62 -35.49
C ALA A 1121 21.37 5.42 -35.12
N ARG A 1122 20.77 4.23 -34.92
CA ARG A 1122 21.53 3.00 -34.67
C ARG A 1122 22.40 2.61 -35.87
N ARG A 1123 21.90 2.77 -37.10
CA ARG A 1123 22.68 2.52 -38.33
C ARG A 1123 23.84 3.51 -38.51
N ALA A 1124 23.66 4.75 -38.06
CA ALA A 1124 24.69 5.79 -38.05
C ALA A 1124 25.72 5.62 -36.91
N GLY A 1125 25.55 4.64 -36.02
CA GLY A 1125 26.50 4.30 -34.96
C GLY A 1125 26.18 4.88 -33.58
N TYR A 1126 25.04 5.55 -33.39
CA TYR A 1126 24.61 6.03 -32.08
C TYR A 1126 24.10 4.90 -31.19
N VAL A 1127 24.26 5.06 -29.87
CA VAL A 1127 23.86 4.06 -28.88
C VAL A 1127 22.36 4.14 -28.64
N VAL A 1128 21.63 3.13 -29.11
CA VAL A 1128 20.21 2.88 -28.79
C VAL A 1128 20.13 1.59 -27.98
N SER A 1129 19.46 1.63 -26.83
CA SER A 1129 19.32 0.48 -25.92
C SER A 1129 18.73 -0.73 -26.64
N ASP A 1130 19.34 -1.91 -26.51
CA ASP A 1130 18.83 -3.14 -27.11
C ASP A 1130 17.42 -3.49 -26.64
N ARG A 1131 17.10 -3.20 -25.37
CA ARG A 1131 15.74 -3.35 -24.83
C ARG A 1131 14.74 -2.50 -25.60
N VAL A 1132 15.09 -1.24 -25.87
CA VAL A 1132 14.21 -0.31 -26.58
C VAL A 1132 14.10 -0.73 -28.04
N TYR A 1133 15.23 -1.06 -28.67
CA TYR A 1133 15.30 -1.44 -30.07
C TYR A 1133 14.54 -2.73 -30.38
N ASN A 1134 14.61 -3.74 -29.51
CA ASN A 1134 13.84 -4.96 -29.73
C ASN A 1134 12.34 -4.72 -29.57
N ARG A 1135 11.93 -3.96 -28.53
CA ARG A 1135 10.52 -3.64 -28.30
C ARG A 1135 9.92 -2.75 -29.39
N LEU A 1136 10.68 -1.79 -29.94
CA LEU A 1136 10.17 -0.98 -31.05
C LEU A 1136 9.96 -1.84 -32.29
N LEU A 1137 10.80 -2.85 -32.54
CA LEU A 1137 10.60 -3.78 -33.66
C LEU A 1137 9.33 -4.63 -33.47
N ASP A 1138 9.06 -5.10 -32.24
CA ASP A 1138 7.82 -5.81 -31.91
C ASP A 1138 6.59 -4.92 -32.12
N ALA A 1139 6.66 -3.66 -31.68
CA ALA A 1139 5.60 -2.67 -31.90
C ALA A 1139 5.39 -2.38 -33.39
N LEU A 1140 6.45 -2.20 -34.17
CA LEU A 1140 6.38 -2.02 -35.62
C LEU A 1140 5.71 -3.23 -36.30
N HIS A 1141 6.05 -4.46 -35.92
CA HIS A 1141 5.37 -5.66 -36.42
C HIS A 1141 3.87 -5.63 -36.11
N ASN A 1142 3.47 -5.22 -34.91
CA ASN A 1142 2.06 -5.05 -34.58
C ASN A 1142 1.39 -3.96 -35.42
N TYR A 1143 2.07 -2.86 -35.70
CA TYR A 1143 1.56 -1.78 -36.55
C TYR A 1143 1.44 -2.17 -38.03
N THR A 1144 2.27 -3.06 -38.54
CA THR A 1144 2.03 -3.60 -39.90
C THR A 1144 0.68 -4.29 -40.01
N ARG A 1145 0.15 -4.83 -38.90
CA ARG A 1145 -1.14 -5.53 -38.82
C ARG A 1145 -2.30 -4.65 -38.37
N SER A 1146 -2.08 -3.36 -38.13
CA SER A 1146 -3.13 -2.44 -37.65
C SER A 1146 -4.12 -2.01 -38.74
N TYR A 1147 -4.03 -2.55 -39.96
CA TYR A 1147 -4.96 -2.26 -41.06
C TYR A 1147 -6.37 -2.88 -40.89
N ARG A 1148 -6.60 -3.66 -39.83
CA ARG A 1148 -7.88 -4.34 -39.55
C ARG A 1148 -9.07 -3.40 -39.29
N PHE A 1149 -8.83 -2.08 -39.20
CA PHE A 1149 -9.86 -1.06 -39.07
C PHE A 1149 -10.36 -0.48 -40.41
N GLU A 1150 -9.81 -0.94 -41.53
CA GLU A 1150 -10.16 -0.55 -42.92
C GLU A 1150 -10.18 0.96 -43.24
N ASP A 1151 -9.57 1.79 -42.39
CA ASP A 1151 -9.49 3.23 -42.63
C ASP A 1151 -8.18 3.64 -43.35
N PRO A 1152 -8.21 4.70 -44.17
CA PRO A 1152 -7.04 5.15 -44.93
C PRO A 1152 -5.82 5.54 -44.09
N TYR A 1153 -5.98 5.95 -42.83
CA TYR A 1153 -4.86 6.36 -41.97
C TYR A 1153 -4.11 5.13 -41.45
N SER A 1154 -4.84 4.08 -41.07
CA SER A 1154 -4.26 2.82 -40.63
C SER A 1154 -3.46 2.13 -41.75
N TYR A 1155 -3.91 2.21 -43.00
CA TYR A 1155 -3.14 1.69 -44.15
C TYR A 1155 -1.81 2.44 -44.34
N GLN A 1156 -1.83 3.77 -44.30
CA GLN A 1156 -0.61 4.59 -44.43
C GLN A 1156 0.40 4.26 -43.33
N THR A 1157 -0.06 4.16 -42.08
CA THR A 1157 0.80 3.87 -40.93
C THR A 1157 1.37 2.45 -40.97
N ALA A 1158 0.58 1.47 -41.39
CA ALA A 1158 1.03 0.09 -41.56
C ALA A 1158 2.07 -0.05 -42.69
N VAL A 1159 1.87 0.64 -43.81
CA VAL A 1159 2.86 0.71 -44.90
C VAL A 1159 4.14 1.39 -44.44
N TYR A 1160 4.04 2.48 -43.67
CA TYR A 1160 5.20 3.13 -43.09
C TYR A 1160 5.95 2.21 -42.12
N ALA A 1161 5.24 1.46 -41.27
CA ALA A 1161 5.86 0.46 -40.41
C ALA A 1161 6.59 -0.65 -41.21
N CYS A 1162 6.04 -1.08 -42.35
CA CYS A 1162 6.71 -2.03 -43.24
C CYS A 1162 8.03 -1.46 -43.81
N TYR A 1163 8.03 -0.17 -44.17
CA TYR A 1163 9.22 0.53 -44.64
C TYR A 1163 10.31 0.56 -43.56
N VAL A 1164 9.96 0.96 -42.33
CA VAL A 1164 10.92 1.04 -41.22
C VAL A 1164 11.45 -0.35 -40.83
N LEU A 1165 10.61 -1.39 -40.86
CA LEU A 1165 11.05 -2.77 -40.64
C LEU A 1165 12.02 -3.26 -41.71
N ALA A 1166 11.77 -2.94 -42.98
CA ALA A 1166 12.69 -3.25 -44.07
C ALA A 1166 14.02 -2.50 -43.91
N LEU A 1167 13.97 -1.23 -43.51
CA LEU A 1167 15.15 -0.41 -43.21
C LEU A 1167 15.98 -0.99 -42.05
N ALA A 1168 15.32 -1.58 -41.04
CA ALA A 1168 15.97 -2.28 -39.93
C ALA A 1168 16.47 -3.70 -40.29
N GLY A 1169 16.35 -4.12 -41.55
CA GLY A 1169 16.76 -5.46 -42.00
C GLY A 1169 15.80 -6.58 -41.60
N LYS A 1170 14.58 -6.27 -41.14
CA LYS A 1170 13.55 -7.25 -40.73
C LYS A 1170 12.21 -7.05 -41.48
N PRO A 1171 12.19 -7.10 -42.83
CA PRO A 1171 10.98 -6.79 -43.61
C PRO A 1171 9.83 -7.78 -43.34
N ASP A 1172 8.61 -7.27 -43.11
CA ASP A 1172 7.39 -8.09 -43.11
C ASP A 1172 6.88 -8.30 -44.54
N ARG A 1173 7.54 -9.21 -45.26
CA ARG A 1173 7.23 -9.54 -46.65
C ARG A 1173 5.77 -9.98 -46.85
N SER A 1174 5.19 -10.67 -45.87
CA SER A 1174 3.82 -11.19 -45.95
C SER A 1174 2.81 -10.04 -46.03
N THR A 1175 2.96 -9.06 -45.15
CA THR A 1175 2.09 -7.88 -45.10
C THR A 1175 2.33 -6.95 -46.29
N MET A 1176 3.60 -6.79 -46.71
CA MET A 1176 3.94 -6.01 -47.92
C MET A 1176 3.28 -6.58 -49.18
N LEU A 1177 3.31 -7.90 -49.37
CA LEU A 1177 2.63 -8.58 -50.47
C LEU A 1177 1.11 -8.44 -50.40
N TYR A 1178 0.53 -8.50 -49.19
CA TYR A 1178 -0.89 -8.24 -49.00
C TYR A 1178 -1.28 -6.82 -49.46
N PHE A 1179 -0.51 -5.79 -49.08
CA PHE A 1179 -0.75 -4.41 -49.54
C PHE A 1179 -0.67 -4.28 -51.06
N LYS A 1180 0.36 -4.89 -51.68
CA LYS A 1180 0.53 -4.93 -53.14
C LYS A 1180 -0.66 -5.57 -53.85
N ASN A 1181 -1.14 -6.71 -53.35
CA ASN A 1181 -2.11 -7.54 -54.07
C ASN A 1181 -3.58 -7.18 -53.77
N ASN A 1182 -3.89 -6.60 -52.60
CA ASN A 1182 -5.28 -6.45 -52.13
C ASN A 1182 -5.69 -5.01 -51.78
N VAL A 1183 -4.74 -4.10 -51.53
CA VAL A 1183 -5.01 -2.77 -50.98
C VAL A 1183 -4.41 -1.64 -51.81
N LEU A 1184 -3.59 -1.96 -52.83
CA LEU A 1184 -2.79 -1.00 -53.59
C LEU A 1184 -3.60 0.18 -54.13
N ASP A 1185 -4.81 -0.08 -54.65
CA ASP A 1185 -5.69 0.96 -55.20
C ASP A 1185 -6.21 1.95 -54.16
N ARG A 1186 -6.27 1.53 -52.89
CA ARG A 1186 -6.72 2.36 -51.76
C ARG A 1186 -5.58 3.17 -51.12
N LEU A 1187 -4.33 2.88 -51.48
CA LEU A 1187 -3.18 3.61 -50.97
C LEU A 1187 -3.01 4.94 -51.72
N PRO A 1188 -2.78 6.07 -51.01
CA PRO A 1188 -2.42 7.32 -51.66
C PRO A 1188 -1.06 7.18 -52.37
N PRO A 1189 -0.79 7.99 -53.41
CA PRO A 1189 0.42 7.86 -54.22
C PRO A 1189 1.72 7.78 -53.41
N PHE A 1190 1.89 8.63 -52.39
CA PHE A 1190 3.10 8.63 -51.56
C PHE A 1190 3.26 7.34 -50.72
N SER A 1191 2.18 6.69 -50.30
CA SER A 1191 2.27 5.40 -49.61
C SER A 1191 2.59 4.26 -50.58
N ARG A 1192 2.19 4.34 -51.85
CA ARG A 1192 2.63 3.38 -52.87
C ARG A 1192 4.14 3.46 -53.11
N TYR A 1193 4.67 4.68 -53.15
CA TYR A 1193 6.12 4.92 -53.22
C TYR A 1193 6.79 4.36 -51.96
N GLN A 1194 6.29 4.67 -50.77
CA GLN A 1194 6.85 4.14 -49.53
C GLN A 1194 6.84 2.60 -49.47
N LEU A 1195 5.79 1.95 -50.00
CA LEU A 1195 5.75 0.49 -50.16
C LEU A 1195 6.80 -0.01 -51.16
N ALA A 1196 7.02 0.70 -52.28
CA ALA A 1196 8.08 0.41 -53.22
C ALA A 1196 9.47 0.50 -52.57
N GLY A 1197 9.71 1.53 -51.76
CA GLY A 1197 10.91 1.68 -50.95
C GLY A 1197 11.11 0.52 -49.98
N ALA A 1198 10.04 0.03 -49.34
CA ALA A 1198 10.12 -1.14 -48.48
C ALA A 1198 10.55 -2.41 -49.23
N PHE A 1199 10.03 -2.64 -50.45
CA PHE A 1199 10.48 -3.75 -51.31
C PHE A 1199 11.93 -3.59 -51.75
N ALA A 1200 12.36 -2.36 -52.09
CA ALA A 1200 13.74 -2.07 -52.47
C ALA A 1200 14.71 -2.36 -51.32
N LEU A 1201 14.41 -1.86 -50.11
CA LEU A 1201 15.19 -2.12 -48.89
C LEU A 1201 15.21 -3.61 -48.53
N ALA A 1202 14.16 -4.36 -48.85
CA ALA A 1202 14.09 -5.82 -48.68
C ALA A 1202 14.82 -6.63 -49.77
N GLY A 1203 15.42 -5.96 -50.77
CA GLY A 1203 16.16 -6.56 -51.89
C GLY A 1203 15.33 -6.92 -53.13
N ASP A 1204 14.03 -6.60 -53.17
CA ASP A 1204 13.13 -6.90 -54.30
C ASP A 1204 12.91 -5.65 -55.18
N LEU A 1205 13.95 -5.28 -55.93
CA LEU A 1205 13.93 -4.13 -56.84
C LEU A 1205 12.93 -4.31 -58.00
N GLN A 1206 12.64 -5.55 -58.40
CA GLN A 1206 11.69 -5.83 -59.46
C GLN A 1206 10.26 -5.46 -59.04
N THR A 1207 9.84 -5.91 -57.85
CA THR A 1207 8.55 -5.50 -57.30
C THR A 1207 8.52 -4.00 -57.00
N ALA A 1208 9.59 -3.42 -56.44
CA ALA A 1208 9.66 -1.98 -56.18
C ALA A 1208 9.39 -1.15 -57.44
N ARG A 1209 10.08 -1.45 -58.55
CA ARG A 1209 9.89 -0.77 -59.85
C ARG A 1209 8.48 -0.95 -60.41
N SER A 1210 7.84 -2.10 -60.16
CA SER A 1210 6.46 -2.35 -60.63
C SER A 1210 5.41 -1.47 -59.94
N LEU A 1211 5.73 -0.93 -58.76
CA LEU A 1211 4.84 -0.06 -57.98
C LEU A 1211 4.98 1.43 -58.35
N LEU A 1212 6.02 1.79 -59.10
CA LEU A 1212 6.33 3.17 -59.48
C LEU A 1212 5.87 3.47 -60.93
N PRO A 1213 5.40 4.69 -61.23
CA PRO A 1213 5.00 5.07 -62.58
C PRO A 1213 6.22 5.17 -63.53
N ARG A 1214 6.00 4.87 -64.82
CA ARG A 1214 7.06 4.88 -65.86
C ARG A 1214 7.60 6.27 -66.23
N MET A 1215 6.88 7.35 -65.91
CA MET A 1215 7.30 8.75 -66.10
C MET A 1215 7.00 9.56 -64.84
N ALA A 1216 8.01 10.24 -64.29
CA ALA A 1216 7.92 11.07 -63.09
C ALA A 1216 7.47 12.50 -63.44
N SER A 1217 6.21 12.69 -63.83
CA SER A 1217 5.61 14.03 -63.72
C SER A 1217 5.18 14.22 -62.26
N PRO A 1218 5.56 15.32 -61.57
CA PRO A 1218 5.18 15.52 -60.18
C PRO A 1218 3.65 15.58 -60.10
N PRO A 1219 2.98 14.61 -59.44
CA PRO A 1219 1.54 14.63 -59.37
C PRO A 1219 1.09 15.92 -58.69
N LYS A 1220 0.03 16.56 -59.20
CA LYS A 1220 -0.70 17.59 -58.46
C LYS A 1220 -1.33 16.94 -57.25
N LEU A 1221 -0.59 16.93 -56.14
CA LEU A 1221 -1.03 16.41 -54.85
C LEU A 1221 -1.69 17.53 -54.08
N ASP A 1222 -3.02 17.47 -53.96
CA ASP A 1222 -3.81 18.31 -53.07
C ASP A 1222 -4.11 17.54 -51.77
N VAL A 1223 -3.06 17.31 -50.98
CA VAL A 1223 -3.16 16.63 -49.69
C VAL A 1223 -3.43 17.70 -48.64
N LYS A 1224 -4.65 17.69 -48.10
CA LYS A 1224 -5.07 18.59 -47.02
C LYS A 1224 -4.07 18.53 -45.85
N ARG A 1225 -3.63 19.69 -45.38
CA ARG A 1225 -2.74 19.79 -44.21
C ARG A 1225 -3.47 19.30 -42.95
N GLU A 1226 -2.88 18.34 -42.26
CA GLU A 1226 -3.39 17.78 -41.00
C GLU A 1226 -2.46 18.14 -39.84
N THR A 1227 -3.04 18.58 -38.73
CA THR A 1227 -2.32 18.94 -37.49
C THR A 1227 -2.29 17.80 -36.45
N GLY A 1228 -2.79 16.61 -36.84
CA GLY A 1228 -2.81 15.40 -36.02
C GLY A 1228 -2.99 14.15 -36.90
N ARG A 1229 -3.32 13.00 -36.29
CA ARG A 1229 -3.38 11.68 -36.97
C ARG A 1229 -2.02 11.31 -37.58
N ASN A 1230 -1.92 11.34 -38.91
CA ASN A 1230 -0.71 11.01 -39.66
C ASN A 1230 0.08 12.25 -40.09
N PHE A 1231 -0.35 13.48 -39.74
CA PHE A 1231 0.34 14.74 -40.06
C PHE A 1231 0.53 15.02 -41.57
N ASN A 1232 -0.45 14.63 -42.39
CA ASN A 1232 -0.36 14.74 -43.84
C ASN A 1232 -0.23 16.18 -44.34
N SER A 1233 0.57 16.37 -45.40
CA SER A 1233 0.63 17.61 -46.18
C SER A 1233 1.18 17.32 -47.58
N SER A 1234 0.88 18.18 -48.55
CA SER A 1234 1.41 18.03 -49.91
C SER A 1234 2.94 18.06 -49.97
N VAL A 1235 3.59 18.86 -49.12
CA VAL A 1235 5.05 18.95 -49.06
C VAL A 1235 5.63 17.63 -48.53
N ARG A 1236 5.09 17.10 -47.43
CA ARG A 1236 5.56 15.83 -46.85
C ARG A 1236 5.35 14.65 -47.80
N ALA A 1237 4.20 14.61 -48.48
CA ALA A 1237 3.90 13.55 -49.45
C ALA A 1237 4.92 13.54 -50.60
N LYS A 1238 5.29 14.73 -51.12
CA LYS A 1238 6.32 14.86 -52.16
C LYS A 1238 7.71 14.47 -51.64
N ALA A 1239 8.05 14.84 -50.41
CA ALA A 1239 9.32 14.46 -49.79
C ALA A 1239 9.46 12.95 -49.64
N ILE A 1240 8.41 12.24 -49.19
CA ILE A 1240 8.42 10.76 -49.10
C ILE A 1240 8.59 10.12 -50.49
N MET A 1241 7.95 10.68 -51.51
CA MET A 1241 8.12 10.16 -52.87
C MET A 1241 9.54 10.39 -53.39
N LEU A 1242 10.14 11.54 -53.07
CA LEU A 1242 11.52 11.87 -53.45
C LEU A 1242 12.54 11.00 -52.71
N ASP A 1243 12.33 10.71 -51.43
CA ASP A 1243 13.19 9.83 -50.61
C ASP A 1243 13.30 8.41 -51.18
N VAL A 1244 12.21 7.91 -51.77
CA VAL A 1244 12.15 6.58 -52.38
C VAL A 1244 12.81 6.53 -53.77
N LEU A 1245 12.79 7.64 -54.51
CA LEU A 1245 13.33 7.73 -55.88
C LEU A 1245 14.84 7.90 -55.85
#